data_AF-A0A7W7YQT6-F1
#
_entry.id   AF-A0A7W7YQT6-F1
#
_cell.length_a   1.000
_cell.length_b   1.000
_cell.length_c   1.000
_cell.angle_alpha   90.00
_cell.angle_beta   90.00
_cell.angle_gamma   90.00
#
_symmetry.space_group_name_H-M   'P 1'
#
loop_
_entity.id
_entity.type
_entity.pdbx_description
1 polymer ?
#
loop_
_entity_poly.entity_id
_entity_poly.type
_entity_poly.pdbx_seq_one_letter_code
_entity_poly.pdbx_strand_id
1 'polypeptide(L)'
;MRVLSLLVLVSFSASAAEVTLHRWSGDLNVPDPVACTVDEKGRVYVSSTTRRKVGDLDIREHTQWIPDDVSFTSVEEKREFYHRELAPGKMRRPRGSLKDHNKDGSIDWKDLTVHSERIYQLRDTDGDGTADKMTVFAEGFNTEVTGIAAGVLYHDGWVYATIAPDLWRLKDTDDDGVADVREVIAHGFGMHIAYAGHDMHGPRLGPDGRIYWSIGDKGVNVTDKAGKKWYYPHEGAVMRVEPDGTGFEVFAHGLRNVQEVAFDDFGNMFGADNDADMPGESERFVYITERSDTGWRCNHQYMKADSRWMRENMWKAGAEQPLYITPPLANYSNGPAGFLHEPGTALGQRLRGHFIVNQFPSGKMEAFTVKPVGATFEMSRARLINSGIMGIGMSWGPDGRFYMADWVGGYPLDEKGAVWAVDEEKGSDAAARKETRELLTAGFAEKSLNDLQILLGHADQRVRVAVQLELAKRNEWKTLAKVAGDTKAPLLARIHAIWGYGIGFRRGQVDDSPLHAMLVTETDPEVQAQTAKVLSDGKPGEPSEELLIDLLASESPRVRFHAAIALGKLEVQDESAVQTLRHMAEKDGADAWLRHAVVTGLAGCVKSETLASWASADSKNLRIAATLALSRQHSPLVAGFLEDADVAIVNEAARAIHDDLGVLEALSQLAALLDETHELAEPTLRRAINANLRLGKAENAARLTKYALADKPLSLEAFQSLLYFTEPPRLDRVDGVHRLYPARDAEAVADVLQPHVQAMLTLANPALKAAGIELMVKLQLGVAAPALQQIIGDTTAKPELRVGALKLMAAQHSAAPAFAETLKQAADKTAPVELRMESLVQTFEHQKDRALAEASRVLEQGVVAEKQAVMKLLASTQTKPASDLLDGWMQRLAAGKVEDGLKLDVLDAAQAHPELAERVTTYQQARTSAPRDDLVEGGSSANGKDLVTNHLGANCLACHTVEEKEGSQVGPILKTIGSQRSKAELLESLVNPIAKIAPGYGLVSVTLKDGSNLAGALAKEDKTSITIRLADGTEKKLPRPQIAMQTPPVSMMPPMLGILTPREVRDVVAYLSGLKSKKAAATAKKDEH
;
A
#
# COMPACT_ATOMS: atom_id res chain seq x y z
N MET A 1 38.64 -2.79 -54.22
CA MET A 1 39.28 -4.10 -54.51
C MET A 1 39.46 -4.81 -53.17
N ARG A 2 38.66 -5.86 -52.89
CA ARG A 2 38.81 -6.87 -51.79
C ARG A 2 38.72 -6.31 -50.34
N VAL A 3 38.04 -6.85 -49.34
CA VAL A 3 37.30 -8.10 -49.04
C VAL A 3 36.29 -7.72 -47.93
N LEU A 4 35.01 -8.11 -48.01
CA LEU A 4 34.17 -8.28 -46.82
C LEU A 4 32.97 -9.18 -47.16
N SER A 5 33.18 -10.48 -46.96
CA SER A 5 32.11 -11.49 -46.91
C SER A 5 32.41 -12.39 -45.71
N LEU A 6 31.60 -12.25 -44.64
CA LEU A 6 31.05 -13.30 -43.79
C LEU A 6 30.61 -12.72 -42.43
N LEU A 7 29.51 -13.29 -41.89
CA LEU A 7 28.99 -13.20 -40.51
C LEU A 7 28.31 -11.85 -40.16
N VAL A 8 27.04 -11.76 -39.73
CA VAL A 8 26.17 -12.68 -39.01
C VAL A 8 24.71 -12.38 -39.39
N LEU A 9 23.98 -13.37 -39.92
CA LEU A 9 22.52 -13.42 -39.87
C LEU A 9 22.15 -13.89 -38.45
N VAL A 10 21.90 -12.96 -37.53
CA VAL A 10 21.13 -13.27 -36.32
C VAL A 10 19.68 -13.19 -36.71
N SER A 11 19.11 -14.34 -37.05
CA SER A 11 17.66 -14.55 -37.01
C SER A 11 17.17 -14.22 -35.60
N PHE A 12 16.37 -13.15 -35.47
CA PHE A 12 15.47 -12.98 -34.34
C PHE A 12 14.46 -14.12 -34.40
N SER A 13 14.76 -15.24 -33.75
CA SER A 13 13.74 -16.20 -33.37
C SER A 13 12.87 -15.53 -32.31
N ALA A 14 11.64 -15.13 -32.67
CA ALA A 14 10.59 -14.99 -31.68
C ALA A 14 10.54 -16.32 -30.90
N SER A 15 10.85 -16.31 -29.60
CA SER A 15 10.73 -17.55 -28.82
C SER A 15 9.26 -17.93 -28.80
N ALA A 16 8.92 -19.11 -29.34
CA ALA A 16 7.59 -19.66 -29.22
C ALA A 16 7.18 -19.70 -27.73
N ALA A 17 5.91 -19.40 -27.44
CA ALA A 17 5.36 -19.47 -26.09
C ALA A 17 5.64 -20.87 -25.49
N GLU A 18 6.07 -20.90 -24.24
CA GLU A 18 6.42 -22.13 -23.56
C GLU A 18 5.19 -22.94 -23.13
N VAL A 19 4.08 -22.25 -22.89
CA VAL A 19 2.77 -22.80 -22.53
C VAL A 19 1.69 -22.29 -23.48
N THR A 20 0.61 -23.04 -23.62
CA THR A 20 -0.59 -22.70 -24.39
C THR A 20 -1.73 -22.30 -23.46
N LEU A 21 -2.60 -21.43 -23.96
CA LEU A 21 -3.75 -20.89 -23.23
C LEU A 21 -5.03 -21.38 -23.91
N HIS A 22 -5.87 -22.10 -23.18
CA HIS A 22 -7.20 -22.54 -23.61
C HIS A 22 -8.25 -21.80 -22.80
N ARG A 23 -9.23 -21.17 -23.46
CA ARG A 23 -10.35 -20.54 -22.76
C ARG A 23 -11.28 -21.64 -22.25
N TRP A 24 -10.99 -22.14 -21.06
CA TRP A 24 -11.67 -23.28 -20.47
C TRP A 24 -13.15 -23.00 -20.19
N SER A 25 -13.54 -21.75 -19.92
CA SER A 25 -14.96 -21.40 -19.82
C SER A 25 -15.71 -21.40 -21.16
N GLY A 26 -15.04 -21.64 -22.29
CA GLY A 26 -15.67 -21.68 -23.61
C GLY A 26 -16.42 -20.40 -23.93
N ASP A 27 -17.71 -20.53 -24.26
CA ASP A 27 -18.63 -19.41 -24.49
C ASP A 27 -19.28 -18.87 -23.22
N LEU A 28 -19.12 -19.55 -22.08
CA LEU A 28 -19.65 -19.08 -20.81
C LEU A 28 -18.93 -17.79 -20.39
N ASN A 29 -19.73 -16.77 -20.11
CA ASN A 29 -19.28 -15.54 -19.49
C ASN A 29 -19.21 -15.74 -17.97
N VAL A 30 -18.02 -15.62 -17.40
CA VAL A 30 -17.82 -15.63 -15.96
C VAL A 30 -17.70 -14.17 -15.52
N PRO A 31 -18.64 -13.61 -14.75
CA PRO A 31 -18.65 -12.17 -14.50
C PRO A 31 -17.56 -11.78 -13.49
N ASP A 32 -16.73 -10.80 -13.86
CA ASP A 32 -15.69 -10.18 -13.01
C ASP A 32 -14.92 -11.17 -12.10
N PRO A 33 -14.32 -12.26 -12.65
CA PRO A 33 -13.69 -13.30 -11.86
C PRO A 33 -12.33 -12.84 -11.33
N VAL A 34 -12.03 -13.15 -10.07
CA VAL A 34 -10.81 -12.67 -9.40
C VAL A 34 -9.95 -13.76 -8.75
N ALA A 35 -10.49 -14.96 -8.53
CA ALA A 35 -9.71 -16.12 -8.15
C ALA A 35 -10.41 -17.42 -8.54
N CYS A 36 -9.65 -18.52 -8.65
CA CYS A 36 -10.22 -19.83 -8.91
C CYS A 36 -9.51 -20.97 -8.16
N THR A 37 -10.21 -22.09 -8.03
CA THR A 37 -9.70 -23.35 -7.48
C THR A 37 -10.37 -24.52 -8.19
N VAL A 38 -9.71 -25.68 -8.20
CA VAL A 38 -10.17 -26.87 -8.91
C VAL A 38 -10.26 -28.03 -7.94
N ASP A 39 -11.35 -28.79 -8.01
CA ASP A 39 -11.49 -30.01 -7.22
C ASP A 39 -11.02 -31.27 -7.95
N GLU A 40 -11.08 -32.41 -7.27
CA GLU A 40 -10.61 -33.70 -7.76
C GLU A 40 -11.45 -34.22 -8.93
N LYS A 41 -12.69 -33.73 -9.09
CA LYS A 41 -13.57 -34.05 -10.22
C LYS A 41 -13.34 -33.12 -11.42
N GLY A 42 -12.44 -32.13 -11.31
CA GLY A 42 -12.19 -31.13 -12.34
C GLY A 42 -13.24 -30.01 -12.41
N ARG A 43 -14.11 -29.86 -11.39
CA ARG A 43 -15.01 -28.72 -11.28
C ARG A 43 -14.21 -27.51 -10.83
N VAL A 44 -14.49 -26.34 -11.40
CA VAL A 44 -13.77 -25.10 -11.07
C VAL A 44 -14.69 -24.18 -10.28
N TYR A 45 -14.25 -23.76 -9.10
CA TYR A 45 -14.92 -22.73 -8.31
C TYR A 45 -14.21 -21.40 -8.55
N VAL A 46 -14.99 -20.35 -8.78
CA VAL A 46 -14.49 -19.04 -9.17
C VAL A 46 -15.13 -17.99 -8.28
N SER A 47 -14.33 -17.19 -7.59
CA SER A 47 -14.83 -16.01 -6.89
C SER A 47 -14.94 -14.83 -7.86
N SER A 48 -15.98 -14.04 -7.67
CA SER A 48 -16.34 -12.90 -8.50
C SER A 48 -16.60 -11.68 -7.63
N THR A 49 -16.15 -10.51 -8.09
CA THR A 49 -16.32 -9.27 -7.35
C THR A 49 -17.22 -8.28 -8.05
N THR A 50 -18.15 -7.69 -7.31
CA THR A 50 -18.96 -6.56 -7.77
C THR A 50 -18.80 -5.34 -6.85
N ARG A 51 -18.16 -5.53 -5.69
CA ARG A 51 -18.02 -4.49 -4.67
C ARG A 51 -16.78 -3.63 -4.83
N ARG A 52 -15.80 -3.99 -5.65
CA ARG A 52 -14.56 -3.21 -5.76
C ARG A 52 -14.83 -1.75 -6.12
N LYS A 53 -14.31 -0.83 -5.30
CA LYS A 53 -14.57 0.62 -5.31
C LYS A 53 -16.00 1.01 -4.96
N VAL A 54 -17.00 0.15 -5.10
CA VAL A 54 -18.41 0.52 -4.93
C VAL A 54 -18.92 0.25 -3.51
N GLY A 55 -18.60 -0.91 -2.96
CA GLY A 55 -18.86 -1.31 -1.57
C GLY A 55 -17.57 -1.46 -0.75
N ASP A 56 -16.51 -2.01 -1.35
CA ASP A 56 -15.14 -1.89 -0.85
C ASP A 56 -14.53 -0.60 -1.42
N LEU A 57 -14.67 0.48 -0.66
CA LEU A 57 -14.27 1.82 -1.09
C LEU A 57 -12.75 1.93 -1.29
N ASP A 58 -12.35 2.90 -2.11
CA ASP A 58 -10.95 3.25 -2.34
C ASP A 58 -10.61 4.56 -1.61
N ILE A 59 -9.67 4.51 -0.66
CA ILE A 59 -9.30 5.68 0.15
C ILE A 59 -8.82 6.86 -0.71
N ARG A 60 -8.31 6.59 -1.93
CA ARG A 60 -7.85 7.62 -2.86
C ARG A 60 -9.00 8.50 -3.34
N GLU A 61 -10.23 8.00 -3.35
CA GLU A 61 -11.43 8.78 -3.68
C GLU A 61 -11.93 9.62 -2.48
N HIS A 62 -11.33 9.41 -1.29
CA HIS A 62 -11.79 9.94 0.00
C HIS A 62 -10.64 10.37 0.91
N THR A 63 -9.65 11.06 0.37
CA THR A 63 -8.34 11.25 1.03
C THR A 63 -8.39 12.09 2.29
N GLN A 64 -9.45 12.89 2.47
CA GLN A 64 -9.74 13.58 3.72
C GLN A 64 -9.98 12.62 4.91
N TRP A 65 -10.29 11.36 4.62
CA TRP A 65 -10.49 10.31 5.61
C TRP A 65 -9.22 9.55 5.98
N ILE A 66 -8.07 9.82 5.34
CA ILE A 66 -6.81 9.09 5.64
C ILE A 66 -6.46 9.12 7.14
N PRO A 67 -6.53 10.27 7.84
CA PRO A 67 -6.26 10.27 9.28
C PRO A 67 -7.26 9.45 10.11
N ASP A 68 -8.49 9.25 9.63
CA ASP A 68 -9.47 8.37 10.28
C ASP A 68 -9.20 6.91 9.91
N ASP A 69 -8.92 6.63 8.64
CA ASP A 69 -8.60 5.31 8.12
C ASP A 69 -7.42 4.68 8.87
N VAL A 70 -6.30 5.38 8.96
CA VAL A 70 -5.10 4.94 9.70
C VAL A 70 -5.37 4.76 11.19
N SER A 71 -6.43 5.38 11.75
CA SER A 71 -6.78 5.20 13.16
C SER A 71 -7.56 3.91 13.45
N PHE A 72 -8.10 3.24 12.42
CA PHE A 72 -8.88 2.03 12.63
C PHE A 72 -8.00 0.88 13.10
N THR A 73 -8.49 0.19 14.12
CA THR A 73 -7.88 -1.00 14.71
C THR A 73 -8.87 -2.17 14.74
N SER A 74 -10.12 -1.97 14.35
CA SER A 74 -11.18 -2.98 14.32
C SER A 74 -12.20 -2.75 13.20
N VAL A 75 -12.93 -3.80 12.83
CA VAL A 75 -14.02 -3.75 11.84
C VAL A 75 -15.18 -2.90 12.36
N GLU A 76 -15.41 -2.91 13.68
CA GLU A 76 -16.42 -2.11 14.36
C GLU A 76 -16.13 -0.62 14.21
N GLU A 77 -14.88 -0.17 14.37
CA GLU A 77 -14.50 1.23 14.17
C GLU A 77 -14.73 1.69 12.72
N LYS A 78 -14.42 0.84 11.73
CA LYS A 78 -14.76 1.10 10.31
C LYS A 78 -16.26 1.25 10.09
N ARG A 79 -17.06 0.37 10.70
CA ARG A 79 -18.53 0.42 10.63
C ARG A 79 -19.06 1.71 11.25
N GLU A 80 -18.63 2.03 12.48
CA GLU A 80 -19.01 3.26 13.17
C GLU A 80 -18.63 4.50 12.36
N PHE A 81 -17.45 4.49 11.76
CA PHE A 81 -17.01 5.54 10.85
C PHE A 81 -17.94 5.69 9.65
N TYR A 82 -18.31 4.61 8.94
CA TYR A 82 -19.25 4.68 7.83
C TYR A 82 -20.63 5.17 8.27
N HIS A 83 -21.16 4.68 9.39
CA HIS A 83 -22.44 5.14 9.91
C HIS A 83 -22.43 6.63 10.27
N ARG A 84 -21.27 7.18 10.67
CA ARG A 84 -21.09 8.59 10.99
C ARG A 84 -20.86 9.46 9.75
N GLU A 85 -19.96 9.05 8.85
CA GLU A 85 -19.57 9.83 7.66
C GLU A 85 -20.55 9.70 6.50
N LEU A 86 -21.29 8.60 6.45
CA LEU A 86 -22.32 8.30 5.46
C LEU A 86 -23.69 8.15 6.12
N ALA A 87 -23.99 8.96 7.15
CA ALA A 87 -25.35 9.06 7.67
C ALA A 87 -26.31 9.66 6.62
N PRO A 88 -27.58 9.22 6.55
CA PRO A 88 -28.56 9.76 5.61
C PRO A 88 -28.62 11.30 5.63
N GLY A 89 -28.55 11.92 4.45
CA GLY A 89 -28.57 13.38 4.28
C GLY A 89 -27.27 14.13 4.56
N LYS A 90 -26.21 13.46 5.06
CA LYS A 90 -24.88 14.08 5.25
C LYS A 90 -24.18 14.34 3.90
N MET A 91 -24.26 13.38 2.97
CA MET A 91 -23.77 13.55 1.61
C MET A 91 -24.90 14.01 0.68
N ARG A 92 -24.71 15.16 0.02
CA ARG A 92 -25.73 15.76 -0.90
C ARG A 92 -25.43 15.54 -2.39
N ARG A 93 -24.22 15.10 -2.72
CA ARG A 93 -23.75 14.88 -4.09
C ARG A 93 -22.78 13.70 -4.11
N PRO A 94 -22.76 12.90 -5.19
CA PRO A 94 -21.79 11.81 -5.33
C PRO A 94 -20.34 12.29 -5.19
N ARG A 95 -19.48 11.42 -4.66
CA ARG A 95 -18.04 11.63 -4.58
C ARG A 95 -17.33 10.33 -4.94
N GLY A 96 -16.60 10.33 -6.06
CA GLY A 96 -16.01 9.10 -6.59
C GLY A 96 -17.08 8.04 -6.90
N SER A 97 -16.88 6.87 -6.34
CA SER A 97 -17.74 5.68 -6.42
C SER A 97 -18.97 5.73 -5.51
N LEU A 98 -18.98 6.57 -4.47
CA LEU A 98 -20.13 6.78 -3.60
C LEU A 98 -21.26 7.48 -4.37
N LYS A 99 -22.29 6.72 -4.66
CA LYS A 99 -23.48 7.10 -5.43
C LYS A 99 -24.70 6.45 -4.79
N ASP A 100 -25.87 6.93 -5.15
CA ASP A 100 -27.17 6.34 -4.79
C ASP A 100 -27.36 5.05 -5.59
N HIS A 101 -26.77 3.96 -5.10
CA HIS A 101 -26.79 2.63 -5.73
C HIS A 101 -28.14 1.94 -5.48
N ASN A 102 -28.79 2.23 -4.36
CA ASN A 102 -30.10 1.67 -4.01
C ASN A 102 -31.28 2.44 -4.64
N LYS A 103 -31.04 3.61 -5.22
CA LYS A 103 -32.00 4.51 -5.89
C LYS A 103 -33.08 5.07 -4.95
N ASP A 104 -32.76 5.27 -3.68
CA ASP A 104 -33.68 5.82 -2.67
C ASP A 104 -33.62 7.36 -2.55
N GLY A 105 -32.72 8.01 -3.29
CA GLY A 105 -32.51 9.47 -3.29
C GLY A 105 -31.55 9.97 -2.21
N SER A 106 -30.99 9.08 -1.38
CA SER A 106 -29.93 9.34 -0.41
C SER A 106 -28.59 8.75 -0.92
N ILE A 107 -27.47 9.33 -0.49
CA ILE A 107 -26.15 8.69 -0.66
C ILE A 107 -25.64 8.45 0.75
N ASP A 108 -25.72 7.22 1.22
CA ASP A 108 -25.46 6.84 2.60
C ASP A 108 -24.87 5.42 2.73
N TRP A 109 -24.61 4.99 3.97
CA TRP A 109 -23.96 3.70 4.23
C TRP A 109 -24.74 2.50 3.66
N LYS A 110 -26.05 2.61 3.40
CA LYS A 110 -26.85 1.53 2.80
C LYS A 110 -26.44 1.27 1.36
N ASP A 111 -25.91 2.26 0.65
CA ASP A 111 -25.41 2.07 -0.72
C ASP A 111 -24.25 1.08 -0.77
N LEU A 112 -23.48 0.96 0.32
CA LEU A 112 -22.42 -0.03 0.46
C LEU A 112 -22.93 -1.47 0.58
N THR A 113 -24.25 -1.67 0.71
CA THR A 113 -24.87 -3.00 0.90
C THR A 113 -25.55 -3.54 -0.36
N VAL A 114 -25.59 -2.76 -1.45
CA VAL A 114 -26.33 -3.10 -2.68
C VAL A 114 -25.67 -4.25 -3.45
N HIS A 115 -24.35 -4.20 -3.58
CA HIS A 115 -23.58 -5.17 -4.36
C HIS A 115 -23.14 -6.35 -3.49
N SER A 116 -23.30 -7.57 -4.01
CA SER A 116 -22.92 -8.80 -3.30
C SER A 116 -21.82 -9.54 -4.05
N GLU A 117 -20.83 -10.01 -3.32
CA GLU A 117 -19.85 -10.95 -3.88
C GLU A 117 -20.52 -12.30 -4.15
N ARG A 118 -19.93 -13.05 -5.09
CA ARG A 118 -20.42 -14.36 -5.51
C ARG A 118 -19.29 -15.35 -5.71
N ILE A 119 -19.61 -16.62 -5.55
CA ILE A 119 -18.79 -17.75 -5.95
C ILE A 119 -19.59 -18.54 -6.96
N TYR A 120 -18.99 -18.84 -8.11
CA TYR A 120 -19.55 -19.67 -9.15
C TYR A 120 -18.88 -21.05 -9.14
N GLN A 121 -19.62 -22.08 -9.53
CA GLN A 121 -19.07 -23.39 -9.87
C GLN A 121 -19.30 -23.65 -11.36
N LEU A 122 -18.22 -23.99 -12.06
CA LEU A 122 -18.22 -24.35 -13.48
C LEU A 122 -17.96 -25.85 -13.63
N ARG A 123 -18.67 -26.47 -14.57
CA ARG A 123 -18.53 -27.90 -14.91
C ARG A 123 -18.41 -28.08 -16.43
N ASP A 124 -17.56 -29.01 -16.82
CA ASP A 124 -17.55 -29.66 -18.12
C ASP A 124 -18.41 -30.94 -17.97
N THR A 125 -19.62 -30.93 -18.54
CA THR A 125 -20.60 -32.00 -18.36
C THR A 125 -20.61 -33.00 -19.51
N ASP A 126 -20.01 -32.66 -20.66
CA ASP A 126 -19.86 -33.56 -21.81
C ASP A 126 -18.46 -34.16 -21.97
N GLY A 127 -17.47 -33.65 -21.21
CA GLY A 127 -16.10 -34.16 -21.14
C GLY A 127 -15.21 -33.70 -22.29
N ASP A 128 -15.55 -32.63 -23.00
CA ASP A 128 -14.77 -32.13 -24.14
C ASP A 128 -13.53 -31.32 -23.76
N GLY A 129 -13.33 -31.05 -22.46
CA GLY A 129 -12.24 -30.26 -21.91
C GLY A 129 -12.56 -28.77 -21.76
N THR A 130 -13.81 -28.36 -21.94
CA THR A 130 -14.35 -27.00 -21.83
C THR A 130 -15.61 -27.00 -20.96
N ALA A 131 -15.77 -26.00 -20.10
CA ALA A 131 -16.96 -25.88 -19.28
C ALA A 131 -18.19 -25.49 -20.11
N ASP A 132 -19.31 -26.17 -19.84
CA ASP A 132 -20.61 -25.93 -20.49
C ASP A 132 -21.72 -25.54 -19.49
N LYS A 133 -21.47 -25.70 -18.19
CA LYS A 133 -22.41 -25.33 -17.10
C LYS A 133 -21.76 -24.40 -16.09
N MET A 134 -22.49 -23.35 -15.70
CA MET A 134 -22.13 -22.44 -14.60
C MET A 134 -23.30 -22.30 -13.63
N THR A 135 -23.03 -22.43 -12.33
CA THR A 135 -24.02 -22.31 -11.23
C THR A 135 -23.51 -21.30 -10.20
N VAL A 136 -24.39 -20.49 -9.61
CA VAL A 136 -24.03 -19.66 -8.45
C VAL A 136 -23.92 -20.59 -7.25
N PHE A 137 -22.70 -20.86 -6.81
CA PHE A 137 -22.43 -21.73 -5.67
C PHE A 137 -22.76 -21.04 -4.34
N ALA A 138 -22.44 -19.75 -4.21
CA ALA A 138 -22.75 -18.98 -3.00
C ALA A 138 -22.82 -17.47 -3.29
N GLU A 139 -23.74 -16.76 -2.62
CA GLU A 139 -23.88 -15.30 -2.69
C GLU A 139 -24.45 -14.70 -1.38
N GLY A 140 -24.69 -13.40 -1.31
CA GLY A 140 -25.20 -12.71 -0.11
C GLY A 140 -24.11 -12.22 0.84
N PHE A 141 -22.94 -11.87 0.29
CA PHE A 141 -21.83 -11.26 1.03
C PHE A 141 -21.80 -9.76 0.74
N ASN A 142 -22.51 -8.96 1.53
CA ASN A 142 -22.78 -7.57 1.19
C ASN A 142 -23.04 -6.63 2.38
N THR A 143 -22.38 -6.83 3.52
CA THR A 143 -22.47 -5.83 4.61
C THR A 143 -21.72 -4.55 4.22
N GLU A 144 -21.96 -3.45 4.94
CA GLU A 144 -21.30 -2.16 4.71
C GLU A 144 -19.77 -2.20 4.90
N VAL A 145 -19.25 -3.21 5.60
CA VAL A 145 -17.81 -3.44 5.81
C VAL A 145 -17.25 -4.63 5.01
N THR A 146 -18.09 -5.32 4.23
CA THR A 146 -17.66 -6.47 3.43
C THR A 146 -16.72 -6.02 2.31
N GLY A 147 -15.51 -6.59 2.29
CA GLY A 147 -14.50 -6.44 1.24
C GLY A 147 -14.83 -7.27 -0.01
N ILE A 148 -13.82 -7.46 -0.87
CA ILE A 148 -13.97 -8.29 -2.07
C ILE A 148 -13.69 -9.77 -1.80
N ALA A 149 -14.27 -10.66 -2.62
CA ALA A 149 -14.03 -12.10 -2.58
C ALA A 149 -12.79 -12.47 -3.40
N ALA A 150 -11.60 -12.12 -2.91
CA ALA A 150 -10.35 -12.20 -3.69
C ALA A 150 -9.55 -13.51 -3.49
N GLY A 151 -10.20 -14.59 -3.08
CA GLY A 151 -9.57 -15.89 -2.94
C GLY A 151 -10.57 -17.01 -2.67
N VAL A 152 -10.30 -18.19 -3.24
CA VAL A 152 -11.13 -19.38 -3.12
C VAL A 152 -10.27 -20.64 -3.14
N LEU A 153 -10.58 -21.61 -2.28
CA LEU A 153 -9.87 -22.89 -2.17
C LEU A 153 -10.86 -24.02 -1.94
N TYR A 154 -10.79 -25.07 -2.77
CA TYR A 154 -11.50 -26.30 -2.50
C TYR A 154 -10.60 -27.27 -1.72
N HIS A 155 -11.13 -27.92 -0.67
CA HIS A 155 -10.45 -28.99 0.06
C HIS A 155 -11.44 -29.89 0.84
N ASP A 156 -11.36 -31.21 0.66
CA ASP A 156 -12.15 -32.24 1.38
C ASP A 156 -13.67 -31.95 1.41
N GLY A 157 -14.22 -31.55 0.26
CA GLY A 157 -15.63 -31.21 0.08
C GLY A 157 -16.05 -29.85 0.62
N TRP A 158 -15.10 -29.04 1.12
CA TRP A 158 -15.34 -27.66 1.53
C TRP A 158 -14.74 -26.67 0.53
N VAL A 159 -15.41 -25.55 0.34
CA VAL A 159 -14.93 -24.37 -0.39
C VAL A 159 -14.68 -23.25 0.61
N TYR A 160 -13.42 -22.90 0.79
CA TYR A 160 -12.99 -21.78 1.62
C TYR A 160 -12.95 -20.52 0.77
N ALA A 161 -13.43 -19.40 1.30
CA ALA A 161 -13.45 -18.12 0.60
C ALA A 161 -12.97 -16.98 1.50
N THR A 162 -12.02 -16.20 1.00
CA THR A 162 -11.50 -15.01 1.67
C THR A 162 -12.35 -13.81 1.30
N ILE A 163 -13.23 -13.38 2.21
CA ILE A 163 -14.17 -12.27 2.01
C ILE A 163 -14.18 -11.44 3.28
N ALA A 164 -13.30 -10.43 3.36
CA ALA A 164 -13.16 -9.60 4.56
C ALA A 164 -14.55 -9.08 5.02
N PRO A 165 -14.86 -9.07 6.33
CA PRO A 165 -13.95 -9.33 7.46
C PRO A 165 -13.76 -10.81 7.84
N ASP A 166 -14.23 -11.75 7.01
CA ASP A 166 -14.39 -13.16 7.36
C ASP A 166 -13.61 -14.11 6.44
N LEU A 167 -13.09 -15.19 7.03
CA LEU A 167 -12.76 -16.40 6.29
C LEU A 167 -13.94 -17.36 6.37
N TRP A 168 -14.57 -17.64 5.23
CA TRP A 168 -15.71 -18.53 5.11
C TRP A 168 -15.27 -19.94 4.76
N ARG A 169 -16.00 -20.95 5.23
CA ARG A 169 -16.05 -22.29 4.62
C ARG A 169 -17.49 -22.65 4.27
N LEU A 170 -17.65 -23.22 3.08
CA LEU A 170 -18.93 -23.50 2.44
C LEU A 170 -18.94 -24.95 1.97
N LYS A 171 -20.10 -25.60 1.99
CA LYS A 171 -20.23 -26.98 1.51
C LYS A 171 -21.56 -27.15 0.81
N ASP A 172 -21.52 -27.96 -0.24
CA ASP A 172 -22.64 -28.49 -1.00
C ASP A 172 -22.76 -29.97 -0.61
N THR A 173 -23.81 -30.33 0.13
CA THR A 173 -23.99 -31.68 0.66
C THR A 173 -24.78 -32.62 -0.25
N ASP A 174 -25.42 -32.11 -1.31
CA ASP A 174 -26.25 -32.89 -2.24
C ASP A 174 -25.78 -32.89 -3.71
N ASP A 175 -24.65 -32.22 -4.00
CA ASP A 175 -23.99 -32.08 -5.30
C ASP A 175 -24.84 -31.36 -6.36
N ASP A 176 -25.77 -30.50 -5.94
CA ASP A 176 -26.58 -29.68 -6.85
C ASP A 176 -25.83 -28.48 -7.45
N GLY A 177 -24.66 -28.16 -6.89
CA GLY A 177 -23.80 -27.04 -7.29
C GLY A 177 -24.01 -25.77 -6.47
N VAL A 178 -24.76 -25.83 -5.37
CA VAL A 178 -25.07 -24.73 -4.45
C VAL A 178 -24.67 -25.10 -3.02
N ALA A 179 -24.02 -24.18 -2.32
CA ALA A 179 -23.68 -24.40 -0.91
C ALA A 179 -24.90 -24.31 -0.01
N ASP A 180 -25.18 -25.37 0.75
CA ASP A 180 -26.25 -25.47 1.74
C ASP A 180 -25.72 -25.36 3.18
N VAL A 181 -24.41 -25.44 3.38
CA VAL A 181 -23.74 -25.20 4.67
C VAL A 181 -22.77 -24.02 4.55
N ARG A 182 -22.82 -23.09 5.51
CA ARG A 182 -21.97 -21.88 5.55
C ARG A 182 -21.48 -21.61 6.96
N GLU A 183 -20.18 -21.41 7.13
CA GLU A 183 -19.56 -21.15 8.43
C GLU A 183 -18.44 -20.11 8.33
N VAL A 184 -18.35 -19.23 9.33
CA VAL A 184 -17.20 -18.35 9.52
C VAL A 184 -16.18 -19.06 10.40
N ILE A 185 -14.94 -19.21 9.91
CA ILE A 185 -13.85 -19.85 10.67
C ILE A 185 -12.88 -18.86 11.32
N ALA A 186 -12.79 -17.63 10.80
CA ALA A 186 -12.04 -16.54 11.42
C ALA A 186 -12.68 -15.19 11.04
N HIS A 187 -12.69 -14.24 11.98
CA HIS A 187 -13.28 -12.90 11.83
C HIS A 187 -12.30 -11.85 12.37
N GLY A 188 -12.24 -10.67 11.74
CA GLY A 188 -11.46 -9.53 12.21
C GLY A 188 -10.44 -8.99 11.21
N PHE A 189 -10.76 -9.06 9.92
CA PHE A 189 -9.89 -8.64 8.82
C PHE A 189 -10.42 -7.38 8.11
N GLY A 190 -9.58 -6.64 7.40
CA GLY A 190 -10.04 -5.61 6.45
C GLY A 190 -10.60 -4.33 7.08
N MET A 191 -10.03 -3.86 8.20
CA MET A 191 -10.52 -2.69 8.95
C MET A 191 -10.18 -1.38 8.26
N HIS A 192 -9.12 -1.31 7.46
CA HIS A 192 -8.84 -0.13 6.66
C HIS A 192 -9.68 -0.09 5.39
N ILE A 193 -9.97 1.11 4.92
CA ILE A 193 -10.46 1.41 3.58
C ILE A 193 -9.32 1.15 2.60
N ALA A 194 -8.15 1.76 2.84
CA ALA A 194 -6.92 1.58 2.08
C ALA A 194 -7.12 1.61 0.54
N TYR A 195 -6.15 1.08 -0.21
CA TYR A 195 -6.30 0.89 -1.64
C TYR A 195 -7.27 -0.28 -1.90
N ALA A 196 -8.28 -0.03 -2.73
CA ALA A 196 -9.26 -1.06 -3.07
C ALA A 196 -8.59 -2.24 -3.79
N GLY A 197 -8.83 -3.45 -3.28
CA GLY A 197 -8.24 -4.69 -3.77
C GLY A 197 -7.01 -5.22 -3.02
N HIS A 198 -6.57 -4.58 -1.91
CA HIS A 198 -5.58 -5.15 -0.97
C HIS A 198 -6.27 -5.93 0.16
N ASP A 199 -7.21 -6.79 -0.22
CA ASP A 199 -8.08 -7.52 0.71
C ASP A 199 -7.44 -8.83 1.19
N MET A 200 -8.26 -9.75 1.69
CA MET A 200 -7.83 -11.12 1.97
C MET A 200 -7.72 -11.91 0.65
N HIS A 201 -6.60 -12.61 0.46
CA HIS A 201 -6.28 -13.28 -0.80
C HIS A 201 -5.80 -14.73 -0.63
N GLY A 202 -5.83 -15.45 -1.75
CA GLY A 202 -5.03 -16.64 -2.02
C GLY A 202 -5.03 -17.75 -0.97
N PRO A 203 -6.19 -18.25 -0.50
CA PRO A 203 -6.21 -19.40 0.40
C PRO A 203 -5.56 -20.62 -0.28
N ARG A 204 -4.66 -21.31 0.43
CA ARG A 204 -3.88 -22.46 -0.02
C ARG A 204 -3.84 -23.53 1.06
N LEU A 205 -3.87 -24.80 0.66
CA LEU A 205 -3.57 -25.90 1.57
C LEU A 205 -2.05 -26.02 1.73
N GLY A 206 -1.56 -25.86 2.96
CA GLY A 206 -0.17 -26.08 3.30
C GLY A 206 0.18 -27.57 3.34
N PRO A 207 1.46 -27.94 3.12
CA PRO A 207 1.91 -29.32 3.23
C PRO A 207 1.75 -29.94 4.62
N ASP A 208 1.52 -29.14 5.66
CA ASP A 208 1.21 -29.54 7.04
C ASP A 208 -0.28 -29.82 7.29
N GLY A 209 -1.13 -29.68 6.26
CA GLY A 209 -2.58 -29.89 6.34
C GLY A 209 -3.39 -28.69 6.86
N ARG A 210 -2.76 -27.53 7.07
CA ARG A 210 -3.46 -26.30 7.47
C ARG A 210 -3.82 -25.43 6.27
N ILE A 211 -4.85 -24.60 6.43
CA ILE A 211 -5.25 -23.61 5.45
C ILE A 211 -4.46 -22.33 5.71
N TYR A 212 -3.76 -21.84 4.69
CA TYR A 212 -2.99 -20.58 4.71
C TYR A 212 -3.68 -19.56 3.83
N TRP A 213 -3.66 -18.29 4.20
CA TRP A 213 -4.13 -17.20 3.34
C TRP A 213 -3.45 -15.91 3.75
N SER A 214 -3.50 -14.90 2.88
CA SER A 214 -2.95 -13.58 3.17
C SER A 214 -4.04 -12.55 3.34
N ILE A 215 -3.67 -11.44 3.96
CA ILE A 215 -4.35 -10.16 3.80
C ILE A 215 -3.32 -9.12 3.38
N GLY A 216 -3.72 -8.23 2.48
CA GLY A 216 -2.96 -7.02 2.21
C GLY A 216 -2.92 -6.08 3.41
N ASP A 217 -2.55 -4.83 3.19
CA ASP A 217 -2.28 -3.85 4.24
C ASP A 217 -3.54 -3.27 4.91
N LYS A 218 -4.66 -4.00 4.83
CA LYS A 218 -5.93 -3.65 5.48
C LYS A 218 -6.05 -4.17 6.92
N GLY A 219 -5.09 -4.94 7.42
CA GLY A 219 -4.93 -5.26 8.84
C GLY A 219 -5.53 -6.58 9.33
N VAL A 220 -5.12 -6.98 10.54
CA VAL A 220 -5.60 -8.14 11.30
C VAL A 220 -5.89 -7.77 12.75
N ASN A 221 -7.10 -8.04 13.23
CA ASN A 221 -7.46 -7.99 14.65
C ASN A 221 -8.42 -9.16 14.97
N VAL A 222 -7.85 -10.35 15.15
CA VAL A 222 -8.59 -11.61 15.30
C VAL A 222 -8.50 -12.09 16.74
N THR A 223 -9.63 -12.55 17.29
CA THR A 223 -9.62 -13.38 18.50
C THR A 223 -9.87 -14.82 18.08
N ASP A 224 -8.92 -15.71 18.35
CA ASP A 224 -9.05 -17.11 17.95
C ASP A 224 -10.04 -17.89 18.82
N LYS A 225 -10.34 -19.14 18.43
CA LYS A 225 -11.25 -20.02 19.17
C LYS A 225 -10.78 -20.36 20.59
N ALA A 226 -9.50 -20.16 20.90
CA ALA A 226 -8.94 -20.32 22.25
C ALA A 226 -8.96 -19.02 23.07
N GLY A 227 -9.40 -17.90 22.49
CA GLY A 227 -9.48 -16.60 23.14
C GLY A 227 -8.19 -15.77 23.05
N LYS A 228 -7.16 -16.23 22.33
CA LYS A 228 -5.94 -15.44 22.12
C LYS A 228 -6.20 -14.38 21.07
N LYS A 229 -5.78 -13.15 21.37
CA LYS A 229 -5.88 -12.00 20.47
C LYS A 229 -4.62 -11.89 19.60
N TRP A 230 -4.83 -11.69 18.30
CA TRP A 230 -3.81 -11.45 17.30
C TRP A 230 -4.02 -10.05 16.74
N TYR A 231 -3.09 -9.13 17.02
CA TYR A 231 -3.28 -7.69 16.84
C TYR A 231 -2.19 -7.07 15.96
N TYR A 232 -2.51 -6.92 14.67
CA TYR A 232 -1.67 -6.35 13.62
C TYR A 232 -2.52 -5.41 12.73
N PRO A 233 -3.08 -4.33 13.29
CA PRO A 233 -4.12 -3.55 12.62
C PRO A 233 -3.63 -2.83 11.35
N HIS A 234 -2.34 -2.52 11.25
CA HIS A 234 -1.79 -1.65 10.19
C HIS A 234 -0.89 -2.37 9.20
N GLU A 235 -1.01 -3.70 9.11
CA GLU A 235 -0.04 -4.56 8.43
C GLU A 235 -0.72 -5.62 7.56
N GLY A 236 -0.09 -5.98 6.45
CA GLY A 236 -0.41 -7.21 5.75
C GLY A 236 0.27 -8.40 6.41
N ALA A 237 -0.38 -9.56 6.32
CA ALA A 237 0.01 -10.75 7.04
C ALA A 237 -0.35 -12.03 6.28
N VAL A 238 0.32 -13.12 6.64
CA VAL A 238 -0.07 -14.49 6.27
C VAL A 238 -0.53 -15.20 7.53
N MET A 239 -1.70 -15.80 7.46
CA MET A 239 -2.31 -16.55 8.54
C MET A 239 -2.33 -18.03 8.20
N ARG A 240 -2.44 -18.87 9.22
CA ARG A 240 -2.76 -20.29 9.04
C ARG A 240 -3.73 -20.80 10.10
N VAL A 241 -4.52 -21.82 9.75
CA VAL A 241 -5.51 -22.43 10.64
C VAL A 241 -5.79 -23.89 10.28
N GLU A 242 -6.22 -24.70 11.23
CA GLU A 242 -6.79 -26.02 10.92
C GLU A 242 -8.06 -25.88 10.05
N PRO A 243 -8.41 -26.87 9.20
CA PRO A 243 -9.62 -26.82 8.36
C PRO A 243 -10.94 -26.58 9.14
N ASP A 244 -10.96 -26.84 10.44
CA ASP A 244 -12.10 -26.57 11.33
C ASP A 244 -12.07 -25.20 12.01
N GLY A 245 -11.07 -24.37 11.75
CA GLY A 245 -10.88 -23.05 12.35
C GLY A 245 -10.16 -23.06 13.72
N THR A 246 -9.69 -24.21 14.22
CA THR A 246 -8.86 -24.27 15.44
C THR A 246 -7.38 -24.01 15.13
N GLY A 247 -6.58 -23.68 16.15
CA GLY A 247 -5.13 -23.50 15.99
C GLY A 247 -4.75 -22.33 15.06
N PHE A 248 -5.52 -21.24 15.09
CA PHE A 248 -5.24 -20.03 14.32
C PHE A 248 -3.90 -19.41 14.75
N GLU A 249 -3.08 -19.03 13.77
CA GLU A 249 -1.85 -18.26 13.97
C GLU A 249 -1.68 -17.19 12.89
N VAL A 250 -1.12 -16.05 13.28
CA VAL A 250 -0.42 -15.17 12.33
C VAL A 250 0.97 -15.77 12.10
N PHE A 251 1.19 -16.32 10.91
CA PHE A 251 2.44 -16.99 10.53
C PHE A 251 3.55 -15.97 10.27
N ALA A 252 3.25 -14.88 9.56
CA ALA A 252 4.17 -13.80 9.24
C ALA A 252 3.39 -12.48 9.07
N HIS A 253 4.07 -11.33 9.23
CA HIS A 253 3.48 -10.00 9.12
C HIS A 253 4.42 -8.98 8.46
N GLY A 254 3.99 -7.72 8.39
CA GLY A 254 4.73 -6.64 7.73
C GLY A 254 4.81 -6.76 6.21
N LEU A 255 3.90 -7.50 5.58
CA LEU A 255 3.73 -7.58 4.12
C LEU A 255 2.83 -6.44 3.64
N ARG A 256 2.88 -6.10 2.34
CA ARG A 256 1.97 -5.10 1.76
C ARG A 256 0.72 -5.73 1.16
N ASN A 257 0.90 -6.58 0.16
CA ASN A 257 -0.18 -7.23 -0.58
C ASN A 257 0.33 -8.46 -1.34
N VAL A 258 0.77 -9.49 -0.62
CA VAL A 258 1.06 -10.79 -1.24
C VAL A 258 -0.25 -11.46 -1.60
N GLN A 259 -0.66 -11.39 -2.87
CA GLN A 259 -1.95 -11.95 -3.30
C GLN A 259 -1.99 -13.47 -3.22
N GLU A 260 -0.90 -14.16 -3.58
CA GLU A 260 -0.83 -15.62 -3.51
C GLU A 260 0.52 -16.07 -2.96
N VAL A 261 0.48 -17.12 -2.13
CA VAL A 261 1.67 -17.84 -1.66
C VAL A 261 1.79 -19.19 -2.35
N ALA A 262 3.02 -19.69 -2.48
CA ALA A 262 3.29 -21.04 -2.95
C ALA A 262 4.36 -21.71 -2.08
N PHE A 263 4.27 -23.04 -1.98
CA PHE A 263 5.23 -23.87 -1.27
C PHE A 263 6.10 -24.64 -2.26
N ASP A 264 7.40 -24.75 -1.96
CA ASP A 264 8.26 -25.72 -2.64
C ASP A 264 8.07 -27.14 -2.06
N ASP A 265 8.81 -28.12 -2.59
CA ASP A 265 8.76 -29.52 -2.15
C ASP A 265 9.13 -29.73 -0.67
N PHE A 266 9.81 -28.76 -0.06
CA PHE A 266 10.28 -28.78 1.33
C PHE A 266 9.43 -27.89 2.25
N GLY A 267 8.30 -27.37 1.75
CA GLY A 267 7.38 -26.54 2.51
C GLY A 267 7.94 -25.17 2.87
N ASN A 268 8.93 -24.66 2.13
CA ASN A 268 9.36 -23.27 2.21
C ASN A 268 8.33 -22.41 1.48
N MET A 269 7.90 -21.30 2.08
CA MET A 269 6.81 -20.46 1.57
C MET A 269 7.35 -19.20 0.89
N PHE A 270 6.87 -18.92 -0.31
CA PHE A 270 7.27 -17.74 -1.09
C PHE A 270 6.06 -16.97 -1.60
N GLY A 271 6.26 -15.69 -1.90
CA GLY A 271 5.26 -14.83 -2.52
C GLY A 271 5.89 -13.66 -3.28
N ALA A 272 5.08 -13.02 -4.11
CA ALA A 272 5.41 -11.73 -4.72
C ALA A 272 4.58 -10.64 -4.03
N ASP A 273 5.26 -9.71 -3.38
CA ASP A 273 4.66 -8.64 -2.57
C ASP A 273 4.70 -7.30 -3.30
N ASN A 274 3.59 -6.55 -3.29
CA ASN A 274 3.54 -5.26 -3.96
C ASN A 274 4.41 -4.18 -3.27
N ASP A 275 4.80 -3.14 -4.01
CA ASP A 275 5.61 -2.00 -3.53
C ASP A 275 4.75 -0.78 -3.13
N ALA A 276 5.31 0.37 -2.77
CA ALA A 276 4.53 1.54 -2.35
C ALA A 276 3.95 2.38 -3.51
N ASP A 277 4.04 1.88 -4.75
CA ASP A 277 3.74 2.62 -5.97
C ASP A 277 4.62 3.89 -6.13
N MET A 278 5.84 3.90 -5.59
CA MET A 278 6.76 5.06 -5.67
C MET A 278 7.72 4.97 -6.86
N PRO A 279 8.15 6.12 -7.42
CA PRO A 279 9.09 6.12 -8.54
C PRO A 279 10.40 5.39 -8.22
N GLY A 280 10.74 4.40 -9.03
CA GLY A 280 11.97 3.61 -8.92
C GLY A 280 11.85 2.35 -8.07
N GLU A 281 10.69 2.08 -7.48
CA GLU A 281 10.39 0.79 -6.84
C GLU A 281 10.02 -0.29 -7.87
N SER A 282 10.04 -1.53 -7.39
CA SER A 282 9.45 -2.68 -8.06
C SER A 282 9.09 -3.73 -7.01
N GLU A 283 8.14 -4.57 -7.35
CA GLU A 283 7.59 -5.58 -6.48
C GLU A 283 8.62 -6.61 -6.05
N ARG A 284 8.42 -7.12 -4.83
CA ARG A 284 9.42 -7.84 -4.05
C ARG A 284 9.13 -9.34 -4.09
N PHE A 285 10.13 -10.14 -4.43
CA PHE A 285 10.10 -11.57 -4.13
C PHE A 285 10.49 -11.79 -2.68
N VAL A 286 9.66 -12.47 -1.90
CA VAL A 286 9.88 -12.68 -0.47
C VAL A 286 9.88 -14.17 -0.11
N TYR A 287 10.81 -14.55 0.76
CA TYR A 287 10.76 -15.83 1.50
C TYR A 287 10.06 -15.57 2.83
N ILE A 288 8.89 -16.17 3.01
CA ILE A 288 7.99 -15.91 4.13
C ILE A 288 8.23 -16.98 5.18
N THR A 289 8.64 -16.57 6.39
CA THR A 289 9.05 -17.50 7.46
C THR A 289 8.26 -17.26 8.73
N GLU A 290 8.19 -18.27 9.61
CA GLU A 290 7.48 -18.13 10.88
C GLU A 290 8.01 -16.91 11.66
N ARG A 291 7.07 -16.09 12.12
CA ARG A 291 7.28 -14.86 12.92
C ARG A 291 8.08 -13.76 12.22
N SER A 292 8.24 -13.80 10.88
CA SER A 292 8.96 -12.73 10.16
C SER A 292 8.14 -11.45 10.05
N ASP A 293 8.85 -10.31 10.08
CA ASP A 293 8.35 -8.98 9.71
C ASP A 293 9.09 -8.52 8.45
N THR A 294 8.37 -8.20 7.37
CA THR A 294 8.98 -7.68 6.12
C THR A 294 8.93 -6.15 5.97
N GLY A 295 8.54 -5.44 7.03
CA GLY A 295 8.73 -4.00 7.24
C GLY A 295 7.58 -3.07 6.84
N TRP A 296 6.57 -3.53 6.09
CA TRP A 296 5.48 -2.69 5.59
C TRP A 296 4.49 -2.30 6.69
N ARG A 297 4.02 -1.05 6.66
CA ARG A 297 2.81 -0.57 7.37
C ARG A 297 1.95 0.26 6.43
N CYS A 298 0.62 0.20 6.56
CA CYS A 298 -0.32 0.87 5.66
C CYS A 298 -0.09 2.40 5.56
N ASN A 299 0.31 3.03 6.68
CA ASN A 299 0.61 4.45 6.77
C ASN A 299 1.80 4.89 5.91
N HIS A 300 2.71 3.99 5.53
CA HIS A 300 3.81 4.31 4.61
C HIS A 300 3.30 4.78 3.25
N GLN A 301 2.19 4.20 2.78
CA GLN A 301 1.54 4.57 1.53
C GLN A 301 1.21 6.07 1.46
N TYR A 302 0.80 6.65 2.58
CA TYR A 302 0.33 8.04 2.64
C TYR A 302 1.45 9.04 2.94
N MET A 303 2.57 8.58 3.50
CA MET A 303 3.77 9.38 3.72
C MET A 303 4.65 9.51 2.47
N LYS A 304 4.42 8.68 1.43
CA LYS A 304 5.18 8.70 0.16
C LYS A 304 6.70 8.60 0.41
N ALA A 305 7.48 9.49 -0.19
CA ALA A 305 8.94 9.53 -0.08
C ALA A 305 9.45 9.83 1.34
N ASP A 306 8.62 10.42 2.21
CA ASP A 306 8.99 10.72 3.60
C ASP A 306 8.80 9.54 4.56
N SER A 307 8.17 8.46 4.08
CA SER A 307 8.00 7.21 4.84
C SER A 307 9.35 6.60 5.22
N ARG A 308 9.40 5.90 6.36
CA ARG A 308 10.55 5.07 6.73
C ARG A 308 10.82 3.97 5.70
N TRP A 309 9.77 3.48 5.03
CA TRP A 309 9.88 2.52 3.94
C TRP A 309 10.84 2.99 2.85
N MET A 310 10.65 4.23 2.38
CA MET A 310 11.50 4.84 1.35
C MET A 310 12.85 5.31 1.89
N ARG A 311 12.86 6.02 3.03
CA ARG A 311 14.07 6.65 3.58
C ARG A 311 15.07 5.63 4.15
N GLU A 312 14.60 4.46 4.56
CA GLU A 312 15.43 3.40 5.15
C GLU A 312 15.56 2.17 4.24
N ASN A 313 15.27 2.32 2.94
CA ASN A 313 15.44 1.30 1.90
C ASN A 313 14.76 -0.05 2.19
N MET A 314 13.68 -0.09 2.97
CA MET A 314 13.00 -1.35 3.38
C MET A 314 12.48 -2.16 2.17
N TRP A 315 12.20 -1.49 1.05
CA TRP A 315 11.74 -2.10 -0.19
C TRP A 315 12.83 -2.78 -1.02
N LYS A 316 14.10 -2.38 -0.84
CA LYS A 316 15.16 -2.63 -1.81
C LYS A 316 16.04 -3.81 -1.43
N ALA A 317 15.99 -4.88 -2.21
CA ALA A 317 16.83 -6.06 -2.03
C ALA A 317 18.33 -5.70 -2.09
N GLY A 318 19.10 -6.23 -1.16
CA GLY A 318 20.55 -6.03 -1.06
C GLY A 318 21.01 -4.63 -0.62
N ALA A 319 20.09 -3.75 -0.22
CA ALA A 319 20.43 -2.45 0.36
C ALA A 319 20.79 -2.56 1.86
N GLU A 320 21.30 -1.48 2.43
CA GLU A 320 21.35 -1.32 3.89
C GLU A 320 19.92 -1.06 4.40
N GLN A 321 19.43 -1.95 5.26
CA GLN A 321 18.06 -1.99 5.75
C GLN A 321 18.04 -2.13 7.28
N PRO A 322 16.93 -1.77 7.96
CA PRO A 322 16.76 -2.03 9.39
C PRO A 322 17.00 -3.49 9.73
N LEU A 323 17.64 -3.76 10.86
CA LEU A 323 18.11 -5.09 11.21
C LEU A 323 16.99 -6.02 11.68
N TYR A 324 15.84 -5.47 12.05
CA TYR A 324 14.67 -6.23 12.55
C TYR A 324 13.87 -6.94 11.46
N ILE A 325 13.98 -6.51 10.19
CA ILE A 325 13.21 -7.10 9.09
C ILE A 325 13.89 -8.31 8.47
N THR A 326 13.10 -9.22 7.91
CA THR A 326 13.60 -10.18 6.92
C THR A 326 13.61 -9.51 5.54
N PRO A 327 14.78 -9.41 4.89
CA PRO A 327 14.90 -8.65 3.63
C PRO A 327 14.23 -9.38 2.45
N PRO A 328 13.77 -8.64 1.43
CA PRO A 328 13.30 -9.27 0.20
C PRO A 328 14.45 -9.97 -0.54
N LEU A 329 14.16 -11.06 -1.24
CA LEU A 329 15.14 -11.81 -2.02
C LEU A 329 15.52 -11.08 -3.32
N ALA A 330 14.55 -10.39 -3.94
CA ALA A 330 14.76 -9.62 -5.17
C ALA A 330 13.65 -8.56 -5.38
N ASN A 331 13.95 -7.48 -6.08
CA ASN A 331 12.95 -6.63 -6.75
C ASN A 331 12.91 -7.06 -8.22
N TYR A 332 11.76 -7.51 -8.76
CA TYR A 332 11.77 -8.14 -10.10
C TYR A 332 10.46 -8.13 -10.91
N SER A 333 9.32 -7.82 -10.31
CA SER A 333 8.00 -7.91 -10.97
C SER A 333 7.34 -6.52 -11.07
N ASN A 334 6.24 -6.42 -11.83
CA ASN A 334 5.33 -5.28 -11.83
C ASN A 334 3.87 -5.76 -11.85
N GLY A 335 3.18 -5.56 -10.73
CA GLY A 335 1.80 -5.99 -10.49
C GLY A 335 1.60 -7.51 -10.50
N PRO A 336 2.22 -8.29 -9.60
CA PRO A 336 1.93 -9.72 -9.48
C PRO A 336 0.45 -9.96 -9.15
N ALA A 337 -0.20 -10.88 -9.87
CA ALA A 337 -1.62 -11.19 -9.74
C ALA A 337 -1.91 -12.70 -9.63
N GLY A 338 -0.92 -13.54 -9.93
CA GLY A 338 -1.02 -14.98 -9.69
C GLY A 338 0.36 -15.58 -9.46
N PHE A 339 0.44 -16.55 -8.54
CA PHE A 339 1.70 -17.14 -8.08
C PHE A 339 1.53 -18.63 -7.78
N LEU A 340 2.31 -19.47 -8.49
CA LEU A 340 2.33 -20.93 -8.32
C LEU A 340 3.76 -21.47 -8.26
N HIS A 341 3.91 -22.64 -7.64
CA HIS A 341 5.08 -23.51 -7.79
C HIS A 341 4.65 -24.80 -8.49
N GLU A 342 5.40 -25.24 -9.50
CA GLU A 342 5.10 -26.48 -10.23
C GLU A 342 5.33 -27.71 -9.33
N PRO A 343 4.33 -28.59 -9.17
CA PRO A 343 4.33 -29.60 -8.10
C PRO A 343 5.14 -30.86 -8.43
N GLY A 344 5.78 -30.95 -9.61
CA GLY A 344 6.66 -32.04 -10.02
C GLY A 344 6.25 -32.71 -11.33
N THR A 345 4.95 -32.97 -11.56
CA THR A 345 4.50 -33.74 -12.73
C THR A 345 3.35 -33.10 -13.50
N ALA A 346 2.95 -31.87 -13.17
CA ALA A 346 1.76 -31.23 -13.70
C ALA A 346 1.94 -30.79 -15.15
N LEU A 347 3.00 -30.02 -15.45
CA LEU A 347 3.27 -29.54 -16.80
C LEU A 347 4.21 -30.51 -17.52
N GLY A 348 5.40 -30.08 -17.90
CA GLY A 348 6.43 -30.91 -18.51
C GLY A 348 7.80 -30.69 -17.88
N GLN A 349 8.78 -31.46 -18.37
CA GLN A 349 10.12 -31.55 -17.75
C GLN A 349 10.85 -30.20 -17.66
N ARG A 350 10.57 -29.27 -18.58
CA ARG A 350 11.24 -27.97 -18.61
C ARG A 350 10.74 -27.02 -17.52
N LEU A 351 9.46 -27.06 -17.17
CA LEU A 351 8.85 -26.22 -16.14
C LEU A 351 8.83 -26.86 -14.76
N ARG A 352 9.29 -28.11 -14.65
CA ARG A 352 9.35 -28.85 -13.39
C ARG A 352 10.02 -28.02 -12.29
N GLY A 353 9.37 -27.90 -11.14
CA GLY A 353 9.88 -27.19 -9.96
C GLY A 353 10.15 -25.68 -10.16
N HIS A 354 9.53 -25.05 -11.16
CA HIS A 354 9.61 -23.60 -11.32
C HIS A 354 8.48 -22.91 -10.55
N PHE A 355 8.79 -21.73 -10.02
CA PHE A 355 7.78 -20.73 -9.71
C PHE A 355 7.29 -20.07 -10.98
N ILE A 356 5.99 -19.79 -11.03
CA ILE A 356 5.29 -19.16 -12.15
C ILE A 356 4.52 -17.96 -11.61
N VAL A 357 4.71 -16.81 -12.26
CA VAL A 357 4.09 -15.54 -11.86
C VAL A 357 3.40 -14.92 -13.05
N ASN A 358 2.12 -14.60 -12.89
CA ASN A 358 1.40 -13.79 -13.87
C ASN A 358 1.23 -12.35 -13.36
N GLN A 359 1.43 -11.39 -14.26
CA GLN A 359 1.47 -9.97 -13.94
C GLN A 359 0.28 -9.22 -14.55
N PHE A 360 -0.34 -8.35 -13.77
CA PHE A 360 -1.41 -7.43 -14.12
C PHE A 360 -0.92 -5.98 -14.00
N PRO A 361 -1.10 -5.10 -15.00
CA PRO A 361 -1.87 -5.29 -16.23
C PRO A 361 -1.02 -5.74 -17.43
N SER A 362 0.26 -6.09 -17.23
CA SER A 362 1.16 -6.39 -18.37
C SER A 362 0.80 -7.69 -19.10
N GLY A 363 0.10 -8.62 -18.42
CA GLY A 363 -0.23 -9.95 -18.92
C GLY A 363 1.00 -10.83 -19.16
N LYS A 364 2.16 -10.47 -18.59
CA LYS A 364 3.39 -11.27 -18.68
C LYS A 364 3.33 -12.42 -17.70
N MET A 365 3.60 -13.61 -18.20
CA MET A 365 3.76 -14.82 -17.41
C MET A 365 5.22 -15.21 -17.42
N GLU A 366 5.85 -15.21 -16.25
CA GLU A 366 7.28 -15.48 -16.10
C GLU A 366 7.50 -16.69 -15.19
N ALA A 367 8.61 -17.39 -15.40
CA ALA A 367 9.00 -18.49 -14.53
C ALA A 367 10.49 -18.46 -14.17
N PHE A 368 10.79 -18.92 -12.96
CA PHE A 368 12.12 -18.96 -12.36
C PHE A 368 12.21 -20.07 -11.31
N THR A 369 13.42 -20.36 -10.85
CA THR A 369 13.69 -21.25 -9.71
C THR A 369 14.41 -20.50 -8.60
N VAL A 370 14.52 -21.14 -7.44
CA VAL A 370 15.33 -20.68 -6.30
C VAL A 370 16.40 -21.71 -5.98
N LYS A 371 17.51 -21.27 -5.39
CA LYS A 371 18.57 -22.14 -4.90
C LYS A 371 18.84 -21.84 -3.42
N PRO A 372 18.95 -22.86 -2.55
CA PRO A 372 19.34 -22.66 -1.16
C PRO A 372 20.74 -22.04 -1.03
N VAL A 373 20.89 -21.05 -0.14
CA VAL A 373 22.15 -20.41 0.26
C VAL A 373 22.10 -20.15 1.77
N GLY A 374 22.85 -20.93 2.56
CA GLY A 374 22.83 -20.83 4.02
C GLY A 374 21.45 -21.16 4.60
N ALA A 375 20.84 -20.21 5.32
CA ALA A 375 19.48 -20.31 5.86
C ALA A 375 18.39 -19.70 4.94
N THR A 376 18.77 -19.25 3.74
CA THR A 376 17.89 -18.53 2.80
C THR A 376 18.04 -19.04 1.37
N PHE A 377 17.55 -18.27 0.39
CA PHE A 377 17.49 -18.62 -1.01
C PHE A 377 17.98 -17.50 -1.92
N GLU A 378 18.50 -17.87 -3.07
CA GLU A 378 18.79 -16.98 -4.19
C GLU A 378 17.82 -17.25 -5.33
N MET A 379 17.20 -16.20 -5.87
CA MET A 379 16.29 -16.28 -7.01
C MET A 379 17.08 -16.31 -8.33
N SER A 380 16.79 -17.28 -9.19
CA SER A 380 17.30 -17.29 -10.56
C SER A 380 16.64 -16.20 -11.41
N ARG A 381 17.28 -15.78 -12.51
CA ARG A 381 16.69 -14.81 -13.44
C ARG A 381 15.34 -15.30 -13.99
N ALA A 382 14.29 -14.51 -13.80
CA ALA A 382 12.98 -14.74 -14.41
C ALA A 382 13.05 -14.69 -15.94
N ARG A 383 12.32 -15.61 -16.59
CA ARG A 383 12.15 -15.65 -18.05
C ARG A 383 10.66 -15.64 -18.40
N LEU A 384 10.32 -14.97 -19.49
CA LEU A 384 8.97 -14.97 -20.06
C LEU A 384 8.63 -16.35 -20.62
N ILE A 385 7.49 -16.91 -20.19
CA ILE A 385 6.97 -18.19 -20.66
C ILE A 385 5.70 -18.05 -21.49
N ASN A 386 4.91 -16.99 -21.25
CA ASN A 386 3.76 -16.61 -22.07
C ASN A 386 3.46 -15.11 -21.86
N SER A 387 2.64 -14.53 -22.72
CA SER A 387 2.13 -13.17 -22.57
C SER A 387 0.77 -13.02 -23.25
N GLY A 388 -0.09 -12.16 -22.71
CA GLY A 388 -1.28 -11.66 -23.41
C GLY A 388 -2.59 -11.85 -22.66
N ILE A 389 -2.59 -12.55 -21.53
CA ILE A 389 -3.75 -12.66 -20.64
C ILE A 389 -3.36 -12.13 -19.25
N MET A 390 -4.17 -11.20 -18.74
CA MET A 390 -4.00 -10.61 -17.42
C MET A 390 -4.62 -11.49 -16.33
N GLY A 391 -4.29 -12.79 -16.37
CA GLY A 391 -4.83 -13.78 -15.45
C GLY A 391 -4.50 -13.49 -13.99
N ILE A 392 -5.46 -13.69 -13.11
CA ILE A 392 -5.40 -13.49 -11.67
C ILE A 392 -5.87 -14.77 -10.97
N GLY A 393 -5.34 -15.05 -9.78
CA GLY A 393 -5.74 -16.17 -8.92
C GLY A 393 -5.62 -17.54 -9.60
N MET A 394 -4.48 -18.20 -9.37
CA MET A 394 -4.07 -19.37 -10.12
C MET A 394 -4.19 -20.66 -9.29
N SER A 395 -4.62 -21.76 -9.90
CA SER A 395 -4.74 -23.05 -9.20
C SER A 395 -4.47 -24.26 -10.06
N TRP A 396 -3.88 -25.30 -9.48
CA TRP A 396 -3.57 -26.56 -10.17
C TRP A 396 -4.82 -27.45 -10.25
N GLY A 397 -5.11 -28.01 -11.43
CA GLY A 397 -6.10 -29.06 -11.62
C GLY A 397 -5.50 -30.46 -11.54
N PRO A 398 -6.31 -31.51 -11.24
CA PRO A 398 -5.84 -32.89 -11.16
C PRO A 398 -5.28 -33.41 -12.50
N ASP A 399 -5.70 -32.80 -13.61
CA ASP A 399 -5.22 -33.08 -14.97
C ASP A 399 -3.81 -32.52 -15.28
N GLY A 400 -3.20 -31.78 -14.35
CA GLY A 400 -1.88 -31.16 -14.49
C GLY A 400 -1.88 -29.76 -15.14
N ARG A 401 -3.02 -29.29 -15.68
CA ARG A 401 -3.16 -27.90 -16.10
C ARG A 401 -3.24 -27.01 -14.87
N PHE A 402 -2.84 -25.75 -14.99
CA PHE A 402 -3.31 -24.74 -14.03
C PHE A 402 -4.38 -23.87 -14.66
N TYR A 403 -5.26 -23.36 -13.82
CA TYR A 403 -6.40 -22.54 -14.17
C TYR A 403 -6.20 -21.14 -13.60
N MET A 404 -6.66 -20.13 -14.31
CA MET A 404 -6.61 -18.74 -13.86
C MET A 404 -7.88 -17.99 -14.26
N ALA A 405 -8.34 -17.10 -13.37
CA ALA A 405 -9.42 -16.18 -13.67
C ALA A 405 -8.90 -15.05 -14.58
N ASP A 406 -9.73 -14.59 -15.51
CA ASP A 406 -9.42 -13.47 -16.39
C ASP A 406 -10.61 -12.50 -16.41
N TRP A 407 -10.33 -11.28 -15.97
CA TRP A 407 -11.31 -10.20 -15.93
C TRP A 407 -11.34 -9.38 -17.24
N VAL A 408 -10.61 -9.77 -18.31
CA VAL A 408 -10.69 -9.22 -19.68
C VAL A 408 -10.58 -7.68 -19.77
N GLY A 409 -11.65 -6.94 -19.45
CA GLY A 409 -11.75 -5.48 -19.43
C GLY A 409 -11.13 -4.79 -18.21
N GLY A 410 -10.88 -5.50 -17.11
CA GLY A 410 -10.29 -4.90 -15.90
C GLY A 410 -11.17 -3.79 -15.32
N TYR A 411 -10.58 -2.69 -14.83
CA TYR A 411 -11.35 -1.60 -14.23
C TYR A 411 -11.86 -0.59 -15.30
N PRO A 412 -13.16 -0.23 -15.31
CA PRO A 412 -14.22 -0.59 -14.36
C PRO A 412 -14.85 -1.97 -14.60
N LEU A 413 -15.45 -2.54 -13.56
CA LEU A 413 -16.24 -3.79 -13.60
C LEU A 413 -17.30 -3.70 -14.71
N ASP A 414 -17.39 -4.76 -15.51
CA ASP A 414 -18.28 -4.82 -16.67
C ASP A 414 -19.06 -6.14 -16.76
N GLU A 415 -19.02 -6.95 -15.70
CA GLU A 415 -19.67 -8.26 -15.58
C GLU A 415 -19.18 -9.26 -16.63
N LYS A 416 -17.96 -9.09 -17.14
CA LYS A 416 -17.34 -10.02 -18.09
C LYS A 416 -16.09 -10.66 -17.56
N GLY A 417 -15.78 -11.80 -18.16
CA GLY A 417 -14.59 -12.55 -17.83
C GLY A 417 -14.62 -13.97 -18.33
N ALA A 418 -13.56 -14.70 -17.99
CA ALA A 418 -13.36 -16.07 -18.38
C ALA A 418 -12.52 -16.82 -17.35
N VAL A 419 -12.50 -18.14 -17.50
CA VAL A 419 -11.48 -19.00 -16.88
C VAL A 419 -10.62 -19.57 -18.00
N TRP A 420 -9.30 -19.49 -17.82
CA TRP A 420 -8.33 -20.07 -18.74
C TRP A 420 -7.65 -21.28 -18.11
N ALA A 421 -7.50 -22.34 -18.89
CA ALA A 421 -6.60 -23.43 -18.57
C ALA A 421 -5.28 -23.24 -19.32
N VAL A 422 -4.17 -23.46 -18.63
CA VAL A 422 -2.82 -23.27 -19.16
C VAL A 422 -2.07 -24.59 -19.11
N ASP A 423 -1.40 -24.93 -20.21
CA ASP A 423 -0.73 -26.20 -20.37
C ASP A 423 0.59 -26.12 -21.13
N GLU A 424 1.46 -27.12 -21.00
CA GLU A 424 2.61 -27.36 -21.87
C GLU A 424 2.27 -28.52 -22.82
N GLU A 425 2.20 -28.24 -24.13
CA GLU A 425 1.74 -29.20 -25.16
C GLU A 425 2.46 -30.56 -25.06
N LYS A 426 3.78 -30.56 -24.85
CA LYS A 426 4.59 -31.78 -24.74
C LYS A 426 4.47 -32.50 -23.39
N GLY A 427 3.95 -31.83 -22.36
CA GLY A 427 3.78 -32.39 -21.01
C GLY A 427 2.52 -33.24 -20.88
N SER A 428 1.46 -32.90 -21.63
CA SER A 428 0.13 -33.53 -21.55
C SER A 428 0.14 -35.05 -21.74
N ASP A 429 1.04 -35.58 -22.58
CA ASP A 429 1.14 -37.00 -22.89
C ASP A 429 2.07 -37.81 -21.98
N ALA A 430 2.76 -37.16 -21.04
CA ALA A 430 3.73 -37.82 -20.17
C ALA A 430 3.05 -38.86 -19.26
N ALA A 431 3.63 -40.06 -19.17
CA ALA A 431 3.09 -41.16 -18.38
C ALA A 431 2.91 -40.78 -16.89
N ALA A 432 3.88 -40.07 -16.30
CA ALA A 432 3.83 -39.62 -14.91
C ALA A 432 2.65 -38.65 -14.63
N ARG A 433 2.29 -37.83 -15.61
CA ARG A 433 1.14 -36.92 -15.49
C ARG A 433 -0.18 -37.66 -15.55
N LYS A 434 -0.30 -38.64 -16.45
CA LYS A 434 -1.48 -39.52 -16.58
C LYS A 434 -1.71 -40.31 -15.28
N GLU A 435 -0.66 -40.91 -14.73
CA GLU A 435 -0.68 -41.58 -13.43
C GLU A 435 -1.13 -40.63 -12.32
N THR A 436 -0.55 -39.42 -12.24
CA THR A 436 -0.92 -38.42 -11.23
C THR A 436 -2.39 -38.02 -11.32
N ARG A 437 -2.90 -37.80 -12.54
CA ARG A 437 -4.32 -37.50 -12.76
C ARG A 437 -5.21 -38.64 -12.26
N GLU A 438 -4.89 -39.88 -12.60
CA GLU A 438 -5.63 -41.06 -12.16
C GLU A 438 -5.64 -41.16 -10.62
N LEU A 439 -4.49 -40.95 -9.97
CA LEU A 439 -4.37 -40.98 -8.51
C LEU A 439 -5.21 -39.90 -7.83
N LEU A 440 -5.09 -38.65 -8.28
CA LEU A 440 -5.81 -37.52 -7.68
C LEU A 440 -7.33 -37.62 -7.90
N THR A 441 -7.77 -38.06 -9.08
CA THR A 441 -9.20 -38.18 -9.42
C THR A 441 -9.86 -39.36 -8.70
N ALA A 442 -9.16 -40.51 -8.59
CA ALA A 442 -9.69 -41.69 -7.91
C ALA A 442 -9.70 -41.53 -6.37
N GLY A 443 -8.84 -40.65 -5.84
CA GLY A 443 -8.63 -40.49 -4.41
C GLY A 443 -7.84 -41.64 -3.78
N PHE A 444 -7.70 -41.57 -2.46
CA PHE A 444 -6.79 -42.44 -1.70
C PHE A 444 -7.50 -43.37 -0.71
N ALA A 445 -8.78 -43.13 -0.39
CA ALA A 445 -9.59 -43.83 0.62
C ALA A 445 -9.55 -45.38 0.52
N GLU A 446 -9.56 -45.93 -0.69
CA GLU A 446 -9.58 -47.38 -0.92
C GLU A 446 -8.18 -47.99 -1.15
N LYS A 447 -7.11 -47.18 -1.16
CA LYS A 447 -5.74 -47.70 -1.35
C LYS A 447 -5.23 -48.43 -0.11
N SER A 448 -4.42 -49.47 -0.33
CA SER A 448 -3.80 -50.24 0.75
C SER A 448 -2.74 -49.40 1.50
N LEU A 449 -2.47 -49.74 2.76
CA LEU A 449 -1.41 -49.06 3.53
C LEU A 449 -0.04 -49.17 2.88
N ASN A 450 0.24 -50.26 2.16
CA ASN A 450 1.49 -50.42 1.43
C ASN A 450 1.60 -49.44 0.26
N ASP A 451 0.51 -49.27 -0.50
CA ASP A 451 0.49 -48.32 -1.62
C ASP A 451 0.61 -46.88 -1.12
N LEU A 452 -0.08 -46.53 -0.04
CA LEU A 452 0.05 -45.21 0.58
C LEU A 452 1.47 -44.93 1.07
N GLN A 453 2.15 -45.91 1.68
CA GLN A 453 3.56 -45.76 2.08
C GLN A 453 4.48 -45.47 0.88
N ILE A 454 4.27 -46.14 -0.25
CA ILE A 454 5.05 -45.90 -1.48
C ILE A 454 4.77 -44.50 -2.03
N LEU A 455 3.50 -44.09 -2.04
CA LEU A 455 3.07 -42.82 -2.62
C LEU A 455 3.47 -41.58 -1.79
N LEU A 456 3.88 -41.75 -0.52
CA LEU A 456 4.54 -40.66 0.22
C LEU A 456 5.82 -40.17 -0.48
N GLY A 457 6.48 -41.01 -1.28
CA GLY A 457 7.66 -40.65 -2.07
C GLY A 457 7.35 -40.27 -3.52
N HIS A 458 6.08 -40.06 -3.87
CA HIS A 458 5.68 -39.78 -5.25
C HIS A 458 6.31 -38.46 -5.78
N ALA A 459 6.59 -38.39 -7.09
CA ALA A 459 7.26 -37.23 -7.68
C ALA A 459 6.44 -35.93 -7.62
N ASP A 460 5.10 -36.05 -7.61
CA ASP A 460 4.17 -34.91 -7.50
C ASP A 460 3.78 -34.61 -6.05
N GLN A 461 3.98 -33.37 -5.60
CA GLN A 461 3.66 -32.92 -4.24
C GLN A 461 2.18 -33.06 -3.90
N ARG A 462 1.27 -32.86 -4.85
CA ARG A 462 -0.18 -32.94 -4.59
C ARG A 462 -0.58 -34.35 -4.17
N VAL A 463 0.03 -35.37 -4.79
CA VAL A 463 -0.14 -36.77 -4.41
C VAL A 463 0.42 -37.01 -3.01
N ARG A 464 1.64 -36.54 -2.71
CA ARG A 464 2.25 -36.73 -1.39
C ARG A 464 1.43 -36.08 -0.27
N VAL A 465 0.94 -34.85 -0.48
CA VAL A 465 0.06 -34.14 0.46
C VAL A 465 -1.27 -34.89 0.65
N ALA A 466 -1.93 -35.32 -0.42
CA ALA A 466 -3.18 -36.06 -0.31
C ALA A 466 -3.00 -37.39 0.45
N VAL A 467 -1.89 -38.09 0.21
CA VAL A 467 -1.55 -39.37 0.86
C VAL A 467 -1.27 -39.20 2.35
N GLN A 468 -0.47 -38.20 2.76
CA GLN A 468 -0.23 -37.98 4.20
C GLN A 468 -1.51 -37.59 4.93
N LEU A 469 -2.39 -36.80 4.30
CA LEU A 469 -3.67 -36.39 4.90
C LEU A 469 -4.61 -37.58 5.02
N GLU A 470 -4.62 -38.47 4.04
CA GLU A 470 -5.37 -39.72 4.10
C GLU A 470 -4.86 -40.65 5.22
N LEU A 471 -3.55 -40.81 5.36
CA LEU A 471 -2.95 -41.57 6.47
C LEU A 471 -3.32 -40.95 7.83
N ALA A 472 -3.28 -39.62 7.94
CA ALA A 472 -3.69 -38.91 9.15
C ALA A 472 -5.19 -39.09 9.45
N LYS A 473 -6.06 -39.03 8.42
CA LYS A 473 -7.51 -39.27 8.52
C LYS A 473 -7.82 -40.69 9.02
N ARG A 474 -7.01 -41.67 8.63
CA ARG A 474 -7.10 -43.07 9.12
C ARG A 474 -6.44 -43.31 10.47
N ASN A 475 -5.82 -42.30 11.07
CA ASN A 475 -5.01 -42.43 12.30
C ASN A 475 -3.84 -43.44 12.15
N GLU A 476 -3.25 -43.53 10.96
CA GLU A 476 -2.15 -44.46 10.65
C GLU A 476 -0.78 -43.92 11.13
N TRP A 477 -0.73 -43.48 12.39
CA TRP A 477 0.41 -42.79 12.99
C TRP A 477 1.66 -43.67 13.05
N LYS A 478 1.49 -44.98 13.33
CA LYS A 478 2.61 -45.94 13.34
C LYS A 478 3.27 -46.08 11.98
N THR A 479 2.45 -46.03 10.92
CA THR A 479 2.92 -46.10 9.53
C THR A 479 3.71 -44.85 9.17
N LEU A 480 3.19 -43.67 9.52
CA LEU A 480 3.89 -42.39 9.34
C LEU A 480 5.21 -42.34 10.12
N ALA A 481 5.19 -42.69 11.41
CA ALA A 481 6.39 -42.74 12.24
C ALA A 481 7.46 -43.69 11.68
N LYS A 482 7.05 -44.86 11.17
CA LYS A 482 7.95 -45.82 10.54
C LYS A 482 8.64 -45.24 9.30
N VAL A 483 7.88 -44.58 8.40
CA VAL A 483 8.45 -43.99 7.18
C VAL A 483 9.35 -42.81 7.52
N ALA A 484 8.96 -41.96 8.47
CA ALA A 484 9.78 -40.85 8.95
C ALA A 484 11.17 -41.32 9.42
N GLY A 485 11.20 -42.37 10.25
CA GLY A 485 12.42 -42.95 10.80
C GLY A 485 13.22 -43.87 9.87
N ASP A 486 12.72 -44.23 8.68
CA ASP A 486 13.43 -45.11 7.75
C ASP A 486 14.45 -44.33 6.92
N THR A 487 15.72 -44.41 7.31
CA THR A 487 16.84 -43.74 6.62
C THR A 487 17.07 -44.24 5.19
N LYS A 488 16.45 -45.35 4.78
CA LYS A 488 16.49 -45.86 3.40
C LYS A 488 15.31 -45.36 2.55
N ALA A 489 14.28 -44.78 3.15
CA ALA A 489 13.16 -44.22 2.41
C ALA A 489 13.58 -42.94 1.66
N PRO A 490 12.95 -42.62 0.51
CA PRO A 490 13.20 -41.37 -0.20
C PRO A 490 12.99 -40.16 0.71
N LEU A 491 13.86 -39.14 0.62
CA LEU A 491 13.82 -37.97 1.50
C LEU A 491 12.43 -37.32 1.58
N LEU A 492 11.78 -37.08 0.44
CA LEU A 492 10.44 -36.49 0.42
C LEU A 492 9.38 -37.39 1.09
N ALA A 493 9.51 -38.71 1.01
CA ALA A 493 8.62 -39.63 1.74
C ALA A 493 8.76 -39.46 3.25
N ARG A 494 10.00 -39.30 3.73
CA ARG A 494 10.30 -39.07 5.15
C ARG A 494 9.72 -37.72 5.61
N ILE A 495 9.91 -36.66 4.84
CA ILE A 495 9.39 -35.31 5.14
C ILE A 495 7.86 -35.30 5.22
N HIS A 496 7.18 -35.86 4.22
CA HIS A 496 5.71 -35.94 4.23
C HIS A 496 5.20 -36.85 5.35
N ALA A 497 5.94 -37.88 5.74
CA ALA A 497 5.63 -38.70 6.90
C ALA A 497 5.77 -37.93 8.23
N ILE A 498 6.80 -37.06 8.35
CA ILE A 498 7.00 -36.16 9.49
C ILE A 498 5.85 -35.16 9.60
N TRP A 499 5.48 -34.49 8.50
CA TRP A 499 4.35 -33.57 8.48
C TRP A 499 3.02 -34.29 8.80
N GLY A 500 2.79 -35.47 8.21
CA GLY A 500 1.62 -36.29 8.49
C GLY A 500 1.53 -36.71 9.96
N TYR A 501 2.62 -37.19 10.56
CA TYR A 501 2.66 -37.50 11.99
C TYR A 501 2.44 -36.25 12.85
N GLY A 502 3.00 -35.12 12.43
CA GLY A 502 2.84 -33.81 13.05
C GLY A 502 1.40 -33.34 13.21
N ILE A 503 0.50 -33.74 12.29
CA ILE A 503 -0.94 -33.48 12.41
C ILE A 503 -1.51 -34.15 13.66
N GLY A 504 -1.22 -35.44 13.86
CA GLY A 504 -1.67 -36.18 15.05
C GLY A 504 -1.05 -35.62 16.33
N PHE A 505 0.24 -35.28 16.28
CA PHE A 505 0.96 -34.73 17.43
C PHE A 505 0.39 -33.38 17.88
N ARG A 506 0.23 -32.42 16.98
CA ARG A 506 -0.35 -31.09 17.27
C ARG A 506 -1.79 -31.18 17.78
N ARG A 507 -2.57 -32.15 17.31
CA ARG A 507 -3.94 -32.41 17.76
C ARG A 507 -4.03 -33.20 19.07
N GLY A 508 -2.90 -33.56 19.67
CA GLY A 508 -2.83 -34.33 20.91
C GLY A 508 -3.30 -35.78 20.77
N GLN A 509 -3.26 -36.33 19.56
CA GLN A 509 -3.68 -37.72 19.27
C GLN A 509 -2.53 -38.72 19.45
N VAL A 510 -1.28 -38.26 19.40
CA VAL A 510 -0.06 -39.02 19.64
C VAL A 510 0.97 -38.16 20.38
N ASP A 511 1.96 -38.79 21.00
CA ASP A 511 3.10 -38.12 21.63
C ASP A 511 4.28 -37.90 20.67
N ASP A 512 5.33 -37.25 21.15
CA ASP A 512 6.55 -36.93 20.39
C ASP A 512 7.60 -38.06 20.37
N SER A 513 7.38 -39.19 21.05
CA SER A 513 8.41 -40.24 21.23
C SER A 513 9.03 -40.72 19.91
N PRO A 514 8.28 -40.93 18.82
CA PRO A 514 8.88 -41.34 17.54
C PRO A 514 9.74 -40.24 16.89
N LEU A 515 9.32 -38.98 16.99
CA LEU A 515 10.09 -37.85 16.48
C LEU A 515 11.36 -37.64 17.29
N HIS A 516 11.27 -37.76 18.62
CA HIS A 516 12.40 -37.76 19.53
C HIS A 516 13.42 -38.85 19.17
N ALA A 517 12.99 -40.11 19.13
CA ALA A 517 13.86 -41.24 18.85
C ALA A 517 14.55 -41.14 17.48
N MET A 518 13.85 -40.61 16.49
CA MET A 518 14.43 -40.31 15.18
C MET A 518 15.50 -39.22 15.29
N LEU A 519 15.18 -38.10 15.93
CA LEU A 519 16.07 -36.94 16.02
C LEU A 519 17.40 -37.25 16.73
N VAL A 520 17.40 -38.13 17.74
CA VAL A 520 18.61 -38.61 18.43
C VAL A 520 19.67 -39.16 17.46
N THR A 521 19.24 -39.79 16.36
CA THR A 521 20.13 -40.49 15.42
C THR A 521 20.22 -39.83 14.05
N GLU A 522 19.43 -38.78 13.81
CA GLU A 522 19.35 -38.16 12.49
C GLU A 522 20.58 -37.30 12.19
N THR A 523 21.07 -37.41 10.95
CA THR A 523 22.22 -36.66 10.43
C THR A 523 21.90 -35.84 9.19
N ASP A 524 20.78 -36.11 8.51
CA ASP A 524 20.32 -35.33 7.37
C ASP A 524 19.79 -33.96 7.86
N PRO A 525 20.42 -32.84 7.45
CA PRO A 525 20.03 -31.51 7.94
C PRO A 525 18.60 -31.11 7.58
N GLU A 526 18.07 -31.59 6.45
CA GLU A 526 16.69 -31.28 6.07
C GLU A 526 15.71 -31.99 6.99
N VAL A 527 15.98 -33.26 7.32
CA VAL A 527 15.11 -34.01 8.23
C VAL A 527 15.14 -33.44 9.65
N GLN A 528 16.32 -33.03 10.14
CA GLN A 528 16.45 -32.32 11.42
C GLN A 528 15.62 -31.03 11.42
N ALA A 529 15.73 -30.21 10.37
CA ALA A 529 14.98 -28.96 10.24
C ALA A 529 13.46 -29.18 10.22
N GLN A 530 12.98 -30.16 9.45
CA GLN A 530 11.54 -30.47 9.38
C GLN A 530 11.00 -31.02 10.70
N THR A 531 11.80 -31.83 11.40
CA THR A 531 11.44 -32.35 12.72
C THR A 531 11.34 -31.23 13.75
N ALA A 532 12.29 -30.28 13.75
CA ALA A 532 12.24 -29.11 14.63
C ALA A 532 10.98 -28.26 14.41
N LYS A 533 10.61 -28.01 13.15
CA LYS A 533 9.36 -27.32 12.79
C LYS A 533 8.14 -28.04 13.39
N VAL A 534 8.02 -29.34 13.15
CA VAL A 534 6.87 -30.13 13.63
C VAL A 534 6.81 -30.23 15.16
N LEU A 535 7.94 -30.38 15.84
CA LEU A 535 7.97 -30.40 17.31
C LEU A 535 7.44 -29.09 17.90
N SER A 536 7.81 -27.94 17.31
CA SER A 536 7.33 -26.62 17.76
C SER A 536 5.86 -26.32 17.48
N ASP A 537 5.21 -27.14 16.65
CA ASP A 537 3.78 -27.02 16.36
C ASP A 537 2.90 -27.73 17.40
N GLY A 538 3.47 -28.59 18.24
CA GLY A 538 2.77 -29.31 19.29
C GLY A 538 3.23 -28.90 20.69
N LYS A 539 3.32 -29.87 21.60
CA LYS A 539 3.82 -29.70 22.97
C LYS A 539 4.82 -30.82 23.27
N PRO A 540 6.09 -30.66 22.86
CA PRO A 540 7.10 -31.70 23.06
C PRO A 540 7.40 -31.88 24.55
N GLY A 541 7.92 -33.05 24.92
CA GLY A 541 8.45 -33.27 26.26
C GLY A 541 9.85 -32.66 26.41
N GLU A 542 10.29 -32.48 27.67
CA GLU A 542 11.63 -31.95 28.01
C GLU A 542 12.77 -32.63 27.23
N PRO A 543 12.82 -33.97 27.02
CA PRO A 543 13.90 -34.59 26.26
C PRO A 543 13.97 -34.15 24.79
N SER A 544 12.83 -33.82 24.17
CA SER A 544 12.79 -33.28 22.81
C SER A 544 13.21 -31.82 22.77
N GLU A 545 12.89 -31.04 23.82
CA GLU A 545 13.39 -29.68 23.98
C GLU A 545 14.91 -29.65 24.11
N GLU A 546 15.50 -30.57 24.90
CA GLU A 546 16.97 -30.74 25.01
C GLU A 546 17.61 -30.97 23.64
N LEU A 547 17.03 -31.84 22.80
CA LEU A 547 17.54 -32.06 21.43
C LEU A 547 17.40 -30.81 20.55
N LEU A 548 16.32 -30.03 20.69
CA LEU A 548 16.19 -28.76 19.96
C LEU A 548 17.27 -27.76 20.37
N ILE A 549 17.68 -27.75 21.65
CA ILE A 549 18.80 -26.95 22.14
C ILE A 549 20.10 -27.43 21.49
N ASP A 550 20.36 -28.74 21.44
CA ASP A 550 21.55 -29.31 20.79
C ASP A 550 21.65 -28.92 19.31
N LEU A 551 20.52 -28.86 18.59
CA LEU A 551 20.48 -28.47 17.18
C LEU A 551 20.95 -27.03 16.92
N LEU A 552 20.94 -26.14 17.92
CA LEU A 552 21.51 -24.79 17.79
C LEU A 552 23.03 -24.81 17.55
N ALA A 553 23.72 -25.90 17.91
CA ALA A 553 25.14 -26.09 17.64
C ALA A 553 25.42 -26.77 16.28
N SER A 554 24.38 -27.13 15.51
CA SER A 554 24.54 -27.79 14.21
C SER A 554 25.42 -27.00 13.25
N GLU A 555 26.24 -27.69 12.45
CA GLU A 555 27.02 -27.08 11.37
C GLU A 555 26.12 -26.49 10.26
N SER A 556 24.91 -27.03 10.09
CA SER A 556 23.95 -26.55 9.09
C SER A 556 23.25 -25.26 9.54
N PRO A 557 23.40 -24.13 8.82
CA PRO A 557 22.68 -22.90 9.13
C PRO A 557 21.15 -23.07 9.10
N ARG A 558 20.64 -23.93 8.20
CA ARG A 558 19.21 -24.21 8.08
C ARG A 558 18.66 -24.93 9.32
N VAL A 559 19.43 -25.83 9.92
CA VAL A 559 19.05 -26.51 11.17
C VAL A 559 19.01 -25.52 12.31
N ARG A 560 20.06 -24.70 12.46
CA ARG A 560 20.11 -23.65 13.49
C ARG A 560 18.94 -22.65 13.35
N PHE A 561 18.61 -22.27 12.12
CA PHE A 561 17.48 -21.38 11.83
C PHE A 561 16.15 -21.93 12.37
N HIS A 562 15.82 -23.18 12.04
CA HIS A 562 14.56 -23.77 12.48
C HIS A 562 14.55 -24.15 13.96
N ALA A 563 15.69 -24.57 14.52
CA ALA A 563 15.82 -24.86 15.95
C ALA A 563 15.60 -23.62 16.82
N ALA A 564 16.19 -22.47 16.47
CA ALA A 564 16.02 -21.24 17.23
C ALA A 564 14.58 -20.70 17.18
N ILE A 565 13.92 -20.77 16.01
CA ILE A 565 12.49 -20.43 15.90
C ILE A 565 11.64 -21.38 16.74
N ALA A 566 11.92 -22.68 16.67
CA ALA A 566 11.20 -23.71 17.42
C ALA A 566 11.24 -23.44 18.93
N LEU A 567 12.43 -23.23 19.49
CA LEU A 567 12.61 -22.92 20.92
C LEU A 567 11.89 -21.63 21.32
N GLY A 568 12.01 -20.57 20.53
CA GLY A 568 11.35 -19.28 20.81
C GLY A 568 9.83 -19.36 20.75
N LYS A 569 9.27 -20.27 19.95
CA LYS A 569 7.82 -20.52 19.88
C LYS A 569 7.31 -21.37 21.04
N LEU A 570 8.12 -22.32 21.49
CA LEU A 570 7.86 -23.15 22.66
C LEU A 570 8.10 -22.40 23.98
N GLU A 571 8.78 -21.25 23.93
CA GLU A 571 9.13 -20.44 25.11
C GLU A 571 9.93 -21.23 26.16
N VAL A 572 10.83 -22.11 25.71
CA VAL A 572 11.63 -23.00 26.57
C VAL A 572 12.43 -22.20 27.60
N GLN A 573 12.21 -22.48 28.89
CA GLN A 573 12.81 -21.77 30.03
C GLN A 573 14.01 -22.55 30.63
N ASP A 574 14.91 -23.01 29.77
CA ASP A 574 16.10 -23.79 30.17
C ASP A 574 17.39 -22.94 30.09
N GLU A 575 18.30 -23.08 31.06
CA GLU A 575 19.53 -22.28 31.12
C GLU A 575 20.50 -22.59 29.96
N SER A 576 20.56 -23.86 29.51
CA SER A 576 21.38 -24.25 28.38
C SER A 576 20.84 -23.70 27.06
N ALA A 577 19.51 -23.55 26.92
CA ALA A 577 18.90 -22.84 25.80
C ALA A 577 19.37 -21.39 25.74
N VAL A 578 19.37 -20.67 26.88
CA VAL A 578 19.85 -19.28 26.98
C VAL A 578 21.32 -19.17 26.55
N GLN A 579 22.18 -20.05 27.06
CA GLN A 579 23.62 -20.05 26.76
C GLN A 579 23.90 -20.35 25.28
N THR A 580 23.19 -21.31 24.70
CA THR A 580 23.41 -21.74 23.31
C THR A 580 22.84 -20.73 22.31
N LEU A 581 21.67 -20.14 22.59
CA LEU A 581 21.12 -19.02 21.80
C LEU A 581 22.04 -17.80 21.85
N ARG A 582 22.64 -17.49 23.01
CA ARG A 582 23.66 -16.44 23.11
C ARG A 582 24.84 -16.73 22.19
N HIS A 583 25.37 -17.96 22.21
CA HIS A 583 26.49 -18.33 21.35
C HIS A 583 26.13 -18.23 19.86
N MET A 584 24.93 -18.70 19.48
CA MET A 584 24.42 -18.54 18.12
C MET A 584 24.30 -17.06 17.73
N ALA A 585 23.84 -16.19 18.62
CA ALA A 585 23.73 -14.76 18.34
C ALA A 585 25.11 -14.12 18.11
N GLU A 586 26.13 -14.50 18.89
CA GLU A 586 27.50 -14.05 18.70
C GLU A 586 28.06 -14.49 17.33
N LYS A 587 27.85 -15.76 16.97
CA LYS A 587 28.38 -16.40 15.77
C LYS A 587 27.66 -15.96 14.49
N ASP A 588 26.33 -15.99 14.50
CA ASP A 588 25.48 -15.95 13.30
C ASP A 588 24.63 -14.68 13.17
N GLY A 589 24.57 -13.82 14.20
CA GLY A 589 23.67 -12.64 14.23
C GLY A 589 23.95 -11.57 13.17
N ALA A 590 25.07 -11.67 12.43
CA ALA A 590 25.34 -10.80 11.29
C ALA A 590 24.47 -11.14 10.05
N ASP A 591 24.15 -12.41 9.83
CA ASP A 591 23.27 -12.85 8.74
C ASP A 591 21.80 -12.51 9.07
N ALA A 592 21.07 -11.92 8.11
CA ALA A 592 19.72 -11.42 8.39
C ALA A 592 18.72 -12.53 8.78
N TRP A 593 18.86 -13.71 8.19
CA TRP A 593 17.94 -14.83 8.41
C TRP A 593 18.28 -15.55 9.71
N LEU A 594 19.55 -15.83 9.98
CA LEU A 594 19.97 -16.40 11.26
C LEU A 594 19.74 -15.42 12.42
N ARG A 595 19.88 -14.10 12.18
CA ARG A 595 19.49 -13.06 13.13
C ARG A 595 17.99 -13.12 13.44
N HIS A 596 17.12 -13.20 12.43
CA HIS A 596 15.68 -13.39 12.65
C HIS A 596 15.39 -14.62 13.53
N ALA A 597 16.01 -15.75 13.23
CA ALA A 597 15.82 -16.99 13.97
C ALA A 597 16.31 -16.88 15.42
N VAL A 598 17.54 -16.42 15.67
CA VAL A 598 18.08 -16.33 17.02
C VAL A 598 17.37 -15.26 17.85
N VAL A 599 16.95 -14.13 17.25
CA VAL A 599 16.12 -13.12 17.93
C VAL A 599 14.75 -13.69 18.30
N THR A 600 14.18 -14.58 17.48
CA THR A 600 12.94 -15.30 17.81
C THR A 600 13.15 -16.20 19.03
N GLY A 601 14.22 -17.00 19.03
CA GLY A 601 14.62 -17.83 20.17
C GLY A 601 14.82 -17.02 21.44
N LEU A 602 15.64 -15.97 21.37
CA LEU A 602 15.95 -15.10 22.51
C LEU A 602 14.70 -14.42 23.07
N ALA A 603 13.81 -13.91 22.22
CA ALA A 603 12.60 -13.22 22.66
C ALA A 603 11.62 -14.14 23.42
N GLY A 604 11.55 -15.43 23.05
CA GLY A 604 10.70 -16.40 23.75
C GLY A 604 11.35 -17.05 24.98
N CYS A 605 12.68 -17.26 24.95
CA CYS A 605 13.38 -18.05 25.97
C CYS A 605 14.12 -17.21 27.03
N VAL A 606 14.41 -15.93 26.77
CA VAL A 606 15.30 -15.12 27.63
C VAL A 606 14.56 -13.93 28.23
N LYS A 607 14.62 -13.78 29.55
CA LYS A 607 14.02 -12.64 30.27
C LYS A 607 14.67 -11.31 29.88
N SER A 608 13.90 -10.23 29.89
CA SER A 608 14.36 -8.89 29.50
C SER A 608 15.57 -8.42 30.31
N GLU A 609 15.65 -8.72 31.61
CA GLU A 609 16.77 -8.29 32.47
C GLU A 609 18.10 -8.93 32.02
N THR A 610 18.06 -10.19 31.62
CA THR A 610 19.23 -10.90 31.09
C THR A 610 19.65 -10.32 29.75
N LEU A 611 18.71 -10.06 28.84
CA LEU A 611 18.99 -9.41 27.56
C LEU A 611 19.61 -8.02 27.75
N ALA A 612 19.06 -7.21 28.67
CA ALA A 612 19.58 -5.88 28.99
C ALA A 612 21.00 -5.92 29.55
N SER A 613 21.34 -6.94 30.33
CA SER A 613 22.71 -7.12 30.85
C SER A 613 23.76 -7.31 29.74
N TRP A 614 23.34 -7.66 28.52
CA TRP A 614 24.26 -7.85 27.39
C TRP A 614 24.61 -6.55 26.67
N ALA A 615 24.05 -5.40 27.07
CA ALA A 615 24.46 -4.08 26.53
C ALA A 615 25.97 -3.81 26.68
N SER A 616 26.64 -4.44 27.66
CA SER A 616 28.08 -4.34 27.86
C SER A 616 28.89 -5.50 27.26
N ALA A 617 28.29 -6.37 26.45
CA ALA A 617 29.00 -7.51 25.86
C ALA A 617 29.95 -7.07 24.74
N ASP A 618 31.12 -7.70 24.65
CA ASP A 618 32.11 -7.38 23.60
C ASP A 618 31.58 -7.64 22.18
N SER A 619 30.73 -8.65 22.01
CA SER A 619 30.18 -9.04 20.72
C SER A 619 29.07 -8.09 20.24
N LYS A 620 29.34 -7.36 19.16
CA LYS A 620 28.34 -6.52 18.46
C LYS A 620 27.08 -7.29 18.09
N ASN A 621 27.23 -8.51 17.55
CA ASN A 621 26.09 -9.30 17.10
C ASN A 621 25.16 -9.69 18.26
N LEU A 622 25.74 -9.99 19.44
CA LEU A 622 24.94 -10.29 20.63
C LEU A 622 24.15 -9.07 21.10
N ARG A 623 24.77 -7.89 21.09
CA ARG A 623 24.10 -6.64 21.48
C ARG A 623 22.96 -6.28 20.52
N ILE A 624 23.17 -6.46 19.20
CA ILE A 624 22.10 -6.34 18.19
C ILE A 624 20.97 -7.33 18.52
N ALA A 625 21.27 -8.61 18.70
CA ALA A 625 20.25 -9.62 18.97
C ALA A 625 19.48 -9.35 20.27
N ALA A 626 20.16 -8.88 21.32
CA ALA A 626 19.54 -8.46 22.57
C ALA A 626 18.59 -7.27 22.38
N THR A 627 19.01 -6.25 21.63
CA THR A 627 18.20 -5.07 21.31
C THR A 627 16.92 -5.48 20.57
N LEU A 628 17.04 -6.33 19.55
CA LEU A 628 15.91 -6.79 18.76
C LEU A 628 14.98 -7.73 19.54
N ALA A 629 15.53 -8.57 20.43
CA ALA A 629 14.73 -9.42 21.30
C ALA A 629 13.95 -8.61 22.34
N LEU A 630 14.56 -7.58 22.95
CA LEU A 630 13.88 -6.62 23.82
C LEU A 630 12.78 -5.85 23.09
N SER A 631 13.02 -5.49 21.83
CA SER A 631 12.01 -4.87 20.96
C SER A 631 10.78 -5.78 20.80
N ARG A 632 10.98 -7.06 20.49
CA ARG A 632 9.88 -8.04 20.40
C ARG A 632 9.15 -8.30 21.72
N GLN A 633 9.84 -8.11 22.85
CA GLN A 633 9.24 -8.17 24.18
C GLN A 633 8.54 -6.86 24.61
N HIS A 634 8.60 -5.81 23.78
CA HIS A 634 8.17 -4.44 24.13
C HIS A 634 8.77 -3.96 25.46
N SER A 635 10.04 -4.30 25.72
CA SER A 635 10.67 -4.03 27.01
C SER A 635 11.26 -2.62 27.10
N PRO A 636 11.00 -1.85 28.17
CA PRO A 636 11.60 -0.52 28.39
C PRO A 636 13.11 -0.57 28.59
N LEU A 637 13.67 -1.74 28.90
CA LEU A 637 15.11 -1.92 29.06
C LEU A 637 15.90 -1.73 27.76
N VAL A 638 15.23 -1.71 26.60
CA VAL A 638 15.87 -1.36 25.31
C VAL A 638 16.49 0.04 25.34
N ALA A 639 16.02 0.94 26.23
CA ALA A 639 16.60 2.27 26.41
C ALA A 639 18.10 2.24 26.77
N GLY A 640 18.57 1.18 27.45
CA GLY A 640 19.99 1.03 27.80
C GLY A 640 20.91 0.88 26.59
N PHE A 641 20.37 0.55 25.41
CA PHE A 641 21.11 0.41 24.16
C PHE A 641 21.22 1.72 23.36
N LEU A 642 20.58 2.81 23.82
CA LEU A 642 20.76 4.13 23.20
C LEU A 642 22.16 4.70 23.44
N GLU A 643 22.88 4.24 24.47
CA GLU A 643 24.24 4.65 24.81
C GLU A 643 25.32 3.79 24.14
N ASP A 644 24.94 2.84 23.26
CA ASP A 644 25.89 1.95 22.58
C ASP A 644 26.82 2.74 21.65
N ALA A 645 28.09 2.32 21.56
CA ALA A 645 29.05 2.93 20.64
C ALA A 645 28.76 2.60 19.16
N ASP A 646 28.01 1.54 18.88
CA ASP A 646 27.65 1.14 17.52
C ASP A 646 26.34 1.77 17.06
N VAL A 647 26.43 2.62 16.03
CA VAL A 647 25.30 3.35 15.44
C VAL A 647 24.16 2.44 15.00
N ALA A 648 24.44 1.20 14.56
CA ALA A 648 23.38 0.29 14.13
C ALA A 648 22.50 -0.16 15.31
N ILE A 649 23.09 -0.34 16.49
CA ILE A 649 22.37 -0.72 17.72
C ILE A 649 21.52 0.45 18.21
N VAL A 650 22.09 1.66 18.25
CA VAL A 650 21.36 2.88 18.62
C VAL A 650 20.16 3.10 17.68
N ASN A 651 20.33 2.88 16.38
CA ASN A 651 19.23 2.98 15.42
C ASN A 651 18.10 1.97 15.69
N GLU A 652 18.42 0.72 16.03
CA GLU A 652 17.39 -0.28 16.36
C GLU A 652 16.71 0.01 17.70
N ALA A 653 17.46 0.47 18.71
CA ALA A 653 16.87 0.90 19.98
C ALA A 653 15.95 2.11 19.79
N ALA A 654 16.35 3.10 18.99
CA ALA A 654 15.51 4.25 18.66
C ALA A 654 14.24 3.83 17.92
N ARG A 655 14.33 2.89 16.95
CA ARG A 655 13.17 2.31 16.26
C ARG A 655 12.23 1.62 17.25
N ALA A 656 12.75 0.74 18.10
CA ALA A 656 11.95 0.00 19.09
C ALA A 656 11.18 0.93 20.03
N ILE A 657 11.80 2.03 20.48
CA ILE A 657 11.18 2.99 21.40
C ILE A 657 10.11 3.83 20.70
N HIS A 658 10.34 4.22 19.45
CA HIS A 658 9.53 5.22 18.77
C HIS A 658 8.46 4.63 17.84
N ASP A 659 8.82 3.67 17.01
CA ASP A 659 8.01 3.29 15.85
C ASP A 659 6.77 2.47 16.23
N ASP A 660 5.70 2.61 15.44
CA ASP A 660 4.46 1.86 15.60
C ASP A 660 3.81 2.11 16.97
N LEU A 661 3.64 1.10 17.83
CA LEU A 661 3.19 1.33 19.21
C LEU A 661 4.32 1.84 20.12
N GLY A 662 5.58 1.54 19.77
CA GLY A 662 6.78 1.92 20.50
C GLY A 662 6.86 1.35 21.92
N VAL A 663 7.81 1.88 22.69
CA VAL A 663 7.95 1.64 24.14
C VAL A 663 7.89 3.00 24.83
N LEU A 664 6.68 3.42 25.21
CA LEU A 664 6.41 4.80 25.65
C LEU A 664 7.19 5.19 26.92
N GLU A 665 7.48 4.22 27.79
CA GLU A 665 8.25 4.37 29.02
C GLU A 665 9.71 4.77 28.77
N ALA A 666 10.24 4.48 27.57
CA ALA A 666 11.61 4.80 27.17
C ALA A 666 11.70 6.06 26.29
N LEU A 667 10.57 6.70 25.97
CA LEU A 667 10.51 7.82 25.03
C LEU A 667 11.27 9.06 25.52
N SER A 668 11.31 9.30 26.84
CA SER A 668 12.08 10.39 27.44
C SER A 668 13.59 10.26 27.23
N GLN A 669 14.11 9.03 27.28
CA GLN A 669 15.52 8.71 27.11
C GLN A 669 15.91 8.96 25.65
N LEU A 670 15.09 8.50 24.70
CA LEU A 670 15.28 8.79 23.27
C LEU A 670 15.23 10.30 22.98
N ALA A 671 14.30 11.03 23.61
CA ALA A 671 14.21 12.48 23.45
C ALA A 671 15.45 13.21 23.98
N ALA A 672 16.09 12.69 25.04
CA ALA A 672 17.26 13.28 25.69
C ALA A 672 18.53 13.22 24.81
N LEU A 673 18.60 12.33 23.82
CA LEU A 673 19.76 12.22 22.92
C LEU A 673 20.09 13.54 22.18
N LEU A 674 19.13 14.46 22.01
CA LEU A 674 19.41 15.77 21.41
C LEU A 674 20.27 16.69 22.29
N ASP A 675 20.42 16.39 23.58
CA ASP A 675 21.31 17.14 24.48
C ASP A 675 22.77 16.70 24.36
N GLU A 676 23.03 15.56 23.72
CA GLU A 676 24.35 14.97 23.60
C GLU A 676 25.22 15.70 22.56
N THR A 677 26.54 15.57 22.72
CA THR A 677 27.51 16.28 21.89
C THR A 677 27.91 15.50 20.63
N HIS A 678 27.68 14.19 20.61
CA HIS A 678 28.05 13.34 19.49
C HIS A 678 27.03 13.44 18.34
N GLU A 679 27.47 13.10 17.12
CA GLU A 679 26.60 13.11 15.95
C GLU A 679 25.73 11.86 15.90
N LEU A 680 24.42 12.05 15.86
CA LEU A 680 23.44 10.97 15.69
C LEU A 680 23.22 10.69 14.21
N ALA A 681 23.09 9.41 13.85
CA ALA A 681 22.66 9.04 12.51
C ALA A 681 21.22 9.48 12.24
N GLU A 682 20.90 9.75 10.97
CA GLU A 682 19.60 10.28 10.56
C GLU A 682 18.39 9.48 11.10
N PRO A 683 18.36 8.12 11.09
CA PRO A 683 17.22 7.36 11.61
C PRO A 683 16.96 7.61 13.09
N THR A 684 18.01 7.67 13.92
CA THR A 684 17.91 7.98 15.35
C THR A 684 17.52 9.43 15.56
N LEU A 685 18.17 10.35 14.84
CA LEU A 685 17.96 11.78 15.01
C LEU A 685 16.52 12.21 14.73
N ARG A 686 15.90 11.69 13.65
CA ARG A 686 14.49 11.94 13.34
C ARG A 686 13.56 11.52 14.49
N ARG A 687 13.83 10.34 15.05
CA ARG A 687 13.05 9.76 16.16
C ARG A 687 13.27 10.51 17.46
N ALA A 688 14.49 10.99 17.75
CA ALA A 688 14.77 11.84 18.91
C ALA A 688 14.08 13.22 18.81
N ILE A 689 14.10 13.85 17.62
CA ILE A 689 13.35 15.08 17.33
C ILE A 689 11.85 14.85 17.56
N ASN A 690 11.30 13.80 16.96
CA ASN A 690 9.86 13.54 17.06
C ASN A 690 9.44 13.03 18.45
N ALA A 691 10.31 12.33 19.20
CA ALA A 691 10.06 11.96 20.59
C ALA A 691 9.85 13.20 21.48
N ASN A 692 10.63 14.27 21.25
CA ASN A 692 10.40 15.56 21.92
C ASN A 692 9.04 16.17 21.56
N LEU A 693 8.64 16.09 20.28
CA LEU A 693 7.29 16.50 19.87
C LEU A 693 6.23 15.64 20.56
N ARG A 694 6.38 14.32 20.64
CA ARG A 694 5.40 13.42 21.27
C ARG A 694 5.21 13.69 22.75
N LEU A 695 6.30 13.87 23.49
CA LEU A 695 6.28 14.15 24.93
C LEU A 695 5.64 15.51 25.27
N GLY A 696 5.89 16.53 24.45
CA GLY A 696 5.12 17.77 24.47
C GLY A 696 5.28 18.68 25.69
N LYS A 697 6.32 18.49 26.52
CA LYS A 697 6.57 19.33 27.70
C LYS A 697 7.44 20.55 27.36
N ALA A 698 7.42 21.57 28.22
CA ALA A 698 8.25 22.77 28.06
C ALA A 698 9.76 22.46 27.92
N GLU A 699 10.27 21.48 28.66
CA GLU A 699 11.66 21.00 28.54
C GLU A 699 11.97 20.40 27.15
N ASN A 700 10.99 19.75 26.51
CA ASN A 700 11.15 19.21 25.17
C ASN A 700 11.18 20.33 24.12
N ALA A 701 10.36 21.37 24.28
CA ALA A 701 10.41 22.57 23.43
C ALA A 701 11.75 23.30 23.57
N ALA A 702 12.29 23.40 24.79
CA ALA A 702 13.60 23.98 25.04
C ALA A 702 14.72 23.19 24.33
N ARG A 703 14.68 21.85 24.46
CA ARG A 703 15.64 20.95 23.81
C ARG A 703 15.60 21.07 22.28
N LEU A 704 14.40 21.04 21.70
CA LEU A 704 14.22 21.24 20.26
C LEU A 704 14.71 22.61 19.80
N THR A 705 14.46 23.67 20.57
CA THR A 705 14.90 25.03 20.25
C THR A 705 16.42 25.12 20.23
N LYS A 706 17.09 24.58 21.24
CA LYS A 706 18.55 24.49 21.31
C LYS A 706 19.13 23.75 20.10
N TYR A 707 18.54 22.61 19.72
CA TYR A 707 18.99 21.82 18.57
C TYR A 707 18.74 22.54 17.23
N ALA A 708 17.57 23.15 17.06
CA ALA A 708 17.18 23.88 15.86
C ALA A 708 18.12 25.07 15.58
N LEU A 709 18.55 25.77 16.63
CA LEU A 709 19.47 26.91 16.54
C LEU A 709 20.92 26.53 16.25
N ALA A 710 21.29 25.26 16.37
CA ALA A 710 22.68 24.81 16.22
C ALA A 710 23.16 24.66 14.76
N ASP A 711 22.26 24.79 13.77
CA ASP A 711 22.54 24.60 12.32
C ASP A 711 23.26 23.26 12.04
N LYS A 712 22.67 22.18 12.56
CA LYS A 712 23.10 20.78 12.44
C LYS A 712 22.21 20.01 11.46
N PRO A 713 22.55 18.77 11.06
CA PRO A 713 21.65 17.91 10.30
C PRO A 713 20.24 17.92 10.91
N LEU A 714 19.22 18.01 10.06
CA LEU A 714 17.81 18.06 10.47
C LEU A 714 17.41 19.22 11.42
N SER A 715 18.21 20.28 11.59
CA SER A 715 17.77 21.48 12.32
C SER A 715 16.48 22.09 11.75
N LEU A 716 16.25 21.95 10.43
CA LEU A 716 14.99 22.35 9.81
C LEU A 716 13.82 21.46 10.27
N GLU A 717 14.00 20.13 10.38
CA GLU A 717 12.96 19.24 10.92
C GLU A 717 12.67 19.53 12.41
N ALA A 718 13.68 19.97 13.17
CA ALA A 718 13.49 20.42 14.55
C ALA A 718 12.66 21.73 14.62
N PHE A 719 12.95 22.72 13.76
CA PHE A 719 12.10 23.92 13.64
C PHE A 719 10.66 23.57 13.24
N GLN A 720 10.50 22.66 12.27
CA GLN A 720 9.16 22.20 11.88
C GLN A 720 8.45 21.51 13.04
N SER A 721 9.15 20.70 13.84
CA SER A 721 8.57 20.06 15.01
C SER A 721 8.13 21.10 16.06
N LEU A 722 8.88 22.19 16.24
CA LEU A 722 8.46 23.33 17.06
C LEU A 722 7.22 24.04 16.50
N LEU A 723 7.12 24.18 15.19
CA LEU A 723 5.92 24.74 14.56
C LEU A 723 4.69 23.89 14.89
N TYR A 724 4.76 22.57 14.88
CA TYR A 724 3.63 21.71 15.26
C TYR A 724 3.55 21.43 16.77
N PHE A 725 4.36 22.09 17.60
CA PHE A 725 4.51 21.67 18.99
C PHE A 725 3.25 21.87 19.81
N THR A 726 2.52 22.97 19.62
CA THR A 726 1.30 23.28 20.37
C THR A 726 0.08 22.50 19.85
N GLU A 727 0.07 22.22 18.55
CA GLU A 727 -0.98 21.49 17.83
C GLU A 727 -0.33 20.41 16.95
N PRO A 728 0.06 19.26 17.54
CA PRO A 728 0.70 18.20 16.79
C PRO A 728 -0.25 17.60 15.74
N PRO A 729 0.26 17.17 14.58
CA PRO A 729 -0.57 16.53 13.56
C PRO A 729 -1.15 15.20 14.07
N ARG A 730 -2.34 14.85 13.55
CA ARG A 730 -2.98 13.55 13.82
C ARG A 730 -2.14 12.36 13.32
N LEU A 731 -1.38 12.55 12.25
CA LEU A 731 -0.45 11.55 11.73
C LEU A 731 0.95 11.92 12.20
N ASP A 732 1.63 10.96 12.80
CA ASP A 732 2.98 11.14 13.28
C ASP A 732 3.95 11.52 12.15
N ARG A 733 4.92 12.39 12.44
CA ARG A 733 5.82 12.94 11.42
C ARG A 733 6.88 11.97 10.92
N VAL A 734 7.14 10.88 11.63
CA VAL A 734 8.21 9.92 11.31
C VAL A 734 7.64 8.60 10.84
N ASP A 735 6.67 8.04 11.58
CA ASP A 735 6.06 6.77 11.22
C ASP A 735 4.69 6.93 10.56
N GLY A 736 3.97 8.05 10.70
CA GLY A 736 2.65 8.25 10.09
C GLY A 736 1.51 7.54 10.82
N VAL A 737 1.78 6.94 12.00
CA VAL A 737 0.75 6.33 12.85
C VAL A 737 -0.19 7.42 13.37
N HIS A 738 -1.49 7.10 13.48
CA HIS A 738 -2.44 8.03 14.07
C HIS A 738 -2.18 8.19 15.57
N ARG A 739 -2.08 9.44 16.02
CA ARG A 739 -1.88 9.80 17.42
C ARG A 739 -2.75 10.98 17.79
N LEU A 740 -3.34 10.90 18.98
CA LEU A 740 -4.05 12.00 19.61
C LEU A 740 -3.18 12.57 20.72
N TYR A 741 -3.00 13.88 20.70
CA TYR A 741 -2.26 14.61 21.70
C TYR A 741 -3.20 15.54 22.46
N PRO A 742 -3.04 15.70 23.78
CA PRO A 742 -3.75 16.74 24.50
C PRO A 742 -3.33 18.12 23.97
N ALA A 743 -4.23 19.09 24.04
CA ALA A 743 -3.91 20.48 23.75
C ALA A 743 -2.78 20.96 24.69
N ARG A 744 -1.81 21.68 24.13
CA ARG A 744 -0.66 22.19 24.88
C ARG A 744 -0.75 23.69 25.05
N ASP A 745 -0.24 24.17 26.17
CA ASP A 745 -0.21 25.58 26.50
C ASP A 745 0.75 26.32 25.55
N ALA A 746 0.17 27.09 24.63
CA ALA A 746 0.92 27.87 23.65
C ALA A 746 1.71 29.01 24.29
N GLU A 747 1.22 29.59 25.39
CA GLU A 747 1.91 30.66 26.12
C GLU A 747 3.14 30.10 26.85
N ALA A 748 3.00 28.95 27.52
CA ALA A 748 4.14 28.30 28.16
C ALA A 748 5.23 27.89 27.15
N VAL A 749 4.86 27.45 25.94
CA VAL A 749 5.81 27.17 24.86
C VAL A 749 6.44 28.48 24.34
N ALA A 750 5.65 29.53 24.17
CA ALA A 750 6.14 30.84 23.76
C ALA A 750 7.18 31.38 24.76
N ASP A 751 6.93 31.27 26.07
CA ASP A 751 7.84 31.68 27.13
C ASP A 751 9.21 30.99 27.06
N VAL A 752 9.23 29.70 26.70
CA VAL A 752 10.48 28.95 26.50
C VAL A 752 11.26 29.48 25.30
N LEU A 753 10.58 29.89 24.24
CA LEU A 753 11.21 30.32 22.98
C LEU A 753 11.52 31.82 22.95
N GLN A 754 10.84 32.62 23.77
CA GLN A 754 10.96 34.08 23.85
C GLN A 754 12.41 34.57 24.03
N PRO A 755 13.25 33.97 24.90
CA PRO A 755 14.65 34.36 25.05
C PRO A 755 15.51 34.15 23.80
N HIS A 756 15.05 33.33 22.85
CA HIS A 756 15.80 32.92 21.66
C HIS A 756 15.43 33.71 20.40
N VAL A 757 14.52 34.68 20.49
CA VAL A 757 14.09 35.51 19.35
C VAL A 757 15.27 36.14 18.61
N GLN A 758 16.21 36.75 19.34
CA GLN A 758 17.37 37.39 18.71
C GLN A 758 18.27 36.37 17.99
N ALA A 759 18.48 35.18 18.59
CA ALA A 759 19.28 34.13 17.99
C ALA A 759 18.69 33.66 16.65
N MET A 760 17.37 33.43 16.62
CA MET A 760 16.64 33.06 15.39
C MET A 760 16.75 34.14 14.30
N LEU A 761 16.66 35.43 14.65
CA LEU A 761 16.80 36.54 13.69
C LEU A 761 18.21 36.66 13.09
N THR A 762 19.23 36.19 13.82
CA THR A 762 20.64 36.27 13.42
C THR A 762 21.19 35.00 12.77
N LEU A 763 20.35 33.97 12.55
CA LEU A 763 20.76 32.74 11.87
C LEU A 763 21.34 33.05 10.49
N ALA A 764 22.52 32.49 10.22
CA ALA A 764 23.21 32.66 8.93
C ALA A 764 22.53 31.85 7.82
N ASN A 765 22.03 30.66 8.14
CA ASN A 765 21.30 29.80 7.21
C ASN A 765 19.93 30.41 6.87
N PRO A 766 19.67 30.81 5.62
CA PRO A 766 18.42 31.49 5.25
C PRO A 766 17.17 30.62 5.45
N ALA A 767 17.29 29.30 5.29
CA ALA A 767 16.17 28.38 5.47
C ALA A 767 15.79 28.24 6.96
N LEU A 768 16.80 28.16 7.85
CA LEU A 768 16.54 28.11 9.29
C LEU A 768 16.05 29.46 9.82
N LYS A 769 16.61 30.57 9.34
CA LYS A 769 16.13 31.91 9.67
C LYS A 769 14.66 32.08 9.27
N ALA A 770 14.29 31.62 8.08
CA ALA A 770 12.91 31.61 7.62
C ALA A 770 11.99 30.83 8.56
N ALA A 771 12.38 29.60 8.93
CA ALA A 771 11.61 28.76 9.84
C ALA A 771 11.49 29.37 11.25
N GLY A 772 12.55 30.01 11.75
CA GLY A 772 12.53 30.74 13.02
C GLY A 772 11.58 31.95 12.99
N ILE A 773 11.55 32.70 11.88
CA ILE A 773 10.57 33.79 11.69
C ILE A 773 9.14 33.23 11.66
N GLU A 774 8.90 32.16 10.92
CA GLU A 774 7.58 31.50 10.89
C GLU A 774 7.13 31.07 12.29
N LEU A 775 8.06 30.53 13.10
CA LEU A 775 7.80 30.12 14.47
C LEU A 775 7.45 31.31 15.38
N MET A 776 8.13 32.45 15.23
CA MET A 776 7.78 33.70 15.93
C MET A 776 6.36 34.14 15.60
N VAL A 777 5.97 34.06 14.32
CA VAL A 777 4.63 34.42 13.87
C VAL A 777 3.59 33.46 14.45
N LYS A 778 3.86 32.15 14.41
CA LYS A 778 2.93 31.13 14.89
C LYS A 778 2.68 31.21 16.39
N LEU A 779 3.73 31.37 17.19
CA LEU A 779 3.66 31.44 18.65
C LEU A 779 3.46 32.86 19.19
N GLN A 780 3.32 33.84 18.29
CA GLN A 780 3.19 35.25 18.64
C GLN A 780 4.30 35.78 19.56
N LEU A 781 5.54 35.30 19.36
CA LEU A 781 6.70 35.70 20.18
C LEU A 781 6.95 37.20 20.08
N GLY A 782 7.23 37.86 21.19
CA GLY A 782 7.53 39.29 21.23
C GLY A 782 8.75 39.64 20.38
N VAL A 783 8.53 40.32 19.26
CA VAL A 783 9.59 40.82 18.38
C VAL A 783 9.52 42.34 18.35
N ALA A 784 10.66 43.02 18.48
CA ALA A 784 10.69 44.48 18.43
C ALA A 784 10.21 45.00 17.06
N ALA A 785 9.39 46.05 17.05
CA ALA A 785 8.85 46.64 15.83
C ALA A 785 9.91 46.90 14.74
N PRO A 786 11.12 47.44 15.02
CA PRO A 786 12.14 47.65 13.98
C PRO A 786 12.59 46.37 13.28
N ALA A 787 12.67 45.24 13.99
CA ALA A 787 13.06 43.96 13.39
C ALA A 787 11.94 43.42 12.47
N LEU A 788 10.67 43.58 12.87
CA LEU A 788 9.53 43.23 12.00
C LEU A 788 9.48 44.12 10.76
N GLN A 789 9.69 45.43 10.92
CA GLN A 789 9.78 46.36 9.80
C GLN A 789 10.92 45.99 8.84
N GLN A 790 12.07 45.57 9.37
CA GLN A 790 13.17 45.09 8.56
C GLN A 790 12.79 43.84 7.75
N ILE A 791 12.14 42.84 8.38
CA ILE A 791 11.69 41.63 7.67
C ILE A 791 10.66 42.02 6.59
N ILE A 792 9.67 42.84 6.93
CA ILE A 792 8.61 43.29 6.01
C ILE A 792 9.19 44.10 4.84
N GLY A 793 10.19 44.94 5.11
CA GLY A 793 10.86 45.78 4.13
C GLY A 793 11.95 45.08 3.32
N ASP A 794 12.40 43.89 3.74
CA ASP A 794 13.43 43.11 3.05
C ASP A 794 12.90 42.59 1.72
N THR A 795 13.31 43.23 0.63
CA THR A 795 12.92 42.84 -0.73
C THR A 795 13.49 41.49 -1.16
N THR A 796 14.46 40.94 -0.42
CA THR A 796 15.06 39.62 -0.67
C THR A 796 14.38 38.50 0.12
N ALA A 797 13.60 38.83 1.15
CA ALA A 797 12.84 37.84 1.91
C ALA A 797 11.67 37.28 1.12
N LYS A 798 11.34 36.00 1.37
CA LYS A 798 10.18 35.34 0.76
C LYS A 798 8.89 36.08 1.14
N PRO A 799 7.94 36.29 0.20
CA PRO A 799 6.70 37.01 0.48
C PRO A 799 5.94 36.48 1.70
N GLU A 800 5.90 35.18 1.93
CA GLU A 800 5.17 34.53 3.03
C GLU A 800 5.73 34.95 4.40
N LEU A 801 7.06 35.08 4.52
CA LEU A 801 7.70 35.54 5.75
C LEU A 801 7.39 37.00 6.02
N ARG A 802 7.37 37.83 4.97
CA ARG A 802 7.03 39.26 5.06
C ARG A 802 5.58 39.43 5.49
N VAL A 803 4.68 38.63 4.93
CA VAL A 803 3.27 38.53 5.30
C VAL A 803 3.12 38.12 6.76
N GLY A 804 3.82 37.07 7.20
CA GLY A 804 3.82 36.62 8.59
C GLY A 804 4.32 37.70 9.56
N ALA A 805 5.42 38.36 9.23
CA ALA A 805 5.96 39.46 10.03
C ALA A 805 5.00 40.65 10.11
N LEU A 806 4.26 40.95 9.04
CA LEU A 806 3.23 41.99 9.05
C LEU A 806 2.07 41.63 9.98
N LYS A 807 1.59 40.37 9.95
CA LYS A 807 0.58 39.87 10.90
C LYS A 807 1.05 39.98 12.35
N LEU A 808 2.30 39.59 12.61
CA LEU A 808 2.88 39.66 13.95
C LEU A 808 3.03 41.11 14.42
N MET A 809 3.43 42.01 13.53
CA MET A 809 3.51 43.44 13.82
C MET A 809 2.14 44.05 14.09
N ALA A 810 1.10 43.63 13.37
CA ALA A 810 -0.27 44.04 13.65
C ALA A 810 -0.73 43.58 15.05
N ALA A 811 -0.46 42.31 15.39
CA ALA A 811 -0.83 41.76 16.68
C ALA A 811 -0.14 42.48 17.86
N GLN A 812 1.16 42.81 17.74
CA GLN A 812 1.96 43.31 18.85
C GLN A 812 2.14 44.84 18.89
N HIS A 813 2.07 45.48 17.72
CA HIS A 813 2.48 46.89 17.54
C HIS A 813 1.47 47.69 16.72
N SER A 814 0.21 47.24 16.57
CA SER A 814 -0.81 47.96 15.76
C SER A 814 -1.09 49.40 16.22
N ALA A 815 -0.93 49.69 17.51
CA ALA A 815 -1.07 51.04 18.05
C ALA A 815 0.16 51.94 17.80
N ALA A 816 1.29 51.37 17.40
CA ALA A 816 2.50 52.14 17.14
C ALA A 816 2.38 52.91 15.82
N PRO A 817 2.83 54.18 15.75
CA PRO A 817 2.87 54.93 14.49
C PRO A 817 3.65 54.21 13.38
N ALA A 818 4.66 53.43 13.78
CA ALA A 818 5.45 52.56 12.93
C ALA A 818 4.60 51.57 12.12
N PHE A 819 3.52 51.02 12.69
CA PHE A 819 2.66 50.06 12.00
C PHE A 819 1.85 50.71 10.88
N ALA A 820 1.30 51.90 11.11
CA ALA A 820 0.57 52.62 10.06
C ALA A 820 1.47 52.96 8.86
N GLU A 821 2.75 53.25 9.11
CA GLU A 821 3.73 53.49 8.05
C GLU A 821 4.13 52.20 7.34
N THR A 822 4.33 51.12 8.10
CA THR A 822 4.63 49.80 7.53
C THR A 822 3.47 49.24 6.70
N LEU A 823 2.21 49.51 7.05
CA LEU A 823 1.07 49.16 6.19
C LEU A 823 1.11 49.90 4.85
N LYS A 824 1.47 51.19 4.85
CA LYS A 824 1.64 51.93 3.58
C LYS A 824 2.78 51.35 2.76
N GLN A 825 3.91 51.05 3.39
CA GLN A 825 5.05 50.41 2.72
C GLN A 825 4.67 49.03 2.16
N ALA A 826 3.95 48.22 2.94
CA ALA A 826 3.47 46.91 2.53
C ALA A 826 2.42 46.97 1.42
N ALA A 827 1.66 48.06 1.34
CA ALA A 827 0.69 48.35 0.28
C ALA A 827 1.31 49.02 -0.97
N ASP A 828 2.59 49.39 -0.92
CA ASP A 828 3.27 50.05 -2.03
C ASP A 828 3.29 49.14 -3.27
N LYS A 829 3.17 49.73 -4.46
CA LYS A 829 3.12 48.97 -5.73
C LYS A 829 4.37 48.12 -5.98
N THR A 830 5.50 48.46 -5.35
CA THR A 830 6.76 47.71 -5.44
C THR A 830 6.84 46.51 -4.50
N ALA A 831 5.96 46.40 -3.50
CA ALA A 831 5.89 45.25 -2.60
C ALA A 831 5.34 44.01 -3.33
N PRO A 832 5.69 42.78 -2.92
CA PRO A 832 5.08 41.55 -3.46
C PRO A 832 3.56 41.55 -3.29
N VAL A 833 2.86 40.90 -4.22
CA VAL A 833 1.38 40.91 -4.23
C VAL A 833 0.80 40.30 -2.97
N GLU A 834 1.43 39.27 -2.43
CA GLU A 834 1.04 38.59 -1.19
C GLU A 834 1.12 39.54 0.01
N LEU A 835 2.17 40.36 0.05
CA LEU A 835 2.36 41.35 1.11
C LEU A 835 1.35 42.51 1.00
N ARG A 836 1.05 42.95 -0.22
CA ARG A 836 -0.01 43.95 -0.46
C ARG A 836 -1.38 43.43 -0.05
N MET A 837 -1.68 42.17 -0.41
CA MET A 837 -2.90 41.48 0.00
C MET A 837 -3.02 41.40 1.52
N GLU A 838 -1.94 41.03 2.22
CA GLU A 838 -1.94 41.02 3.68
C GLU A 838 -2.10 42.44 4.26
N SER A 839 -1.46 43.45 3.66
CA SER A 839 -1.66 44.84 4.07
C SER A 839 -3.13 45.27 3.96
N LEU A 840 -3.86 44.79 2.94
CA LEU A 840 -5.30 45.01 2.82
C LEU A 840 -6.08 44.34 3.96
N VAL A 841 -5.76 43.08 4.30
CA VAL A 841 -6.37 42.37 5.44
C VAL A 841 -6.20 43.20 6.72
N GLN A 842 -4.97 43.63 7.00
CA GLN A 842 -4.65 44.41 8.19
C GLN A 842 -5.24 45.83 8.18
N THR A 843 -5.42 46.42 6.99
CA THR A 843 -6.14 47.69 6.84
C THR A 843 -7.62 47.55 7.16
N PHE A 844 -8.27 46.46 6.73
CA PHE A 844 -9.67 46.16 7.07
C PHE A 844 -9.87 45.98 8.58
N GLU A 845 -8.91 45.36 9.26
CA GLU A 845 -9.00 45.13 10.70
C GLU A 845 -8.71 46.39 11.52
N HIS A 846 -7.61 47.09 11.22
CA HIS A 846 -7.05 48.14 12.09
C HIS A 846 -7.27 49.58 11.57
N GLN A 847 -7.65 49.77 10.31
CA GLN A 847 -7.88 51.09 9.69
C GLN A 847 -9.24 51.14 8.99
N LYS A 848 -10.32 50.84 9.72
CA LYS A 848 -11.70 50.69 9.21
C LYS A 848 -12.19 51.88 8.38
N ASP A 849 -11.83 53.10 8.77
CA ASP A 849 -12.21 54.32 8.04
C ASP A 849 -11.60 54.39 6.63
N ARG A 850 -10.50 53.68 6.39
CA ARG A 850 -9.81 53.62 5.10
C ARG A 850 -10.07 52.33 4.33
N ALA A 851 -10.50 51.27 5.02
CA ALA A 851 -10.66 49.93 4.47
C ALA A 851 -11.50 49.88 3.18
N LEU A 852 -12.70 50.47 3.20
CA LEU A 852 -13.59 50.44 2.04
C LEU A 852 -13.14 51.36 0.91
N ALA A 853 -12.52 52.49 1.23
CA ALA A 853 -11.92 53.36 0.22
C ALA A 853 -10.76 52.65 -0.50
N GLU A 854 -9.92 51.96 0.26
CA GLU A 854 -8.80 51.18 -0.26
C GLU A 854 -9.28 49.95 -1.05
N ALA A 855 -10.32 49.27 -0.57
CA ALA A 855 -10.99 48.19 -1.29
C ALA A 855 -11.50 48.65 -2.65
N SER A 856 -12.22 49.78 -2.68
CA SER A 856 -12.70 50.36 -3.94
C SER A 856 -11.54 50.73 -4.86
N ARG A 857 -10.46 51.31 -4.33
CA ARG A 857 -9.27 51.67 -5.12
C ARG A 857 -8.61 50.44 -5.73
N VAL A 858 -8.42 49.38 -4.95
CA VAL A 858 -7.81 48.12 -5.41
C VAL A 858 -8.69 47.39 -6.40
N LEU A 859 -10.01 47.36 -6.19
CA LEU A 859 -10.94 46.76 -7.14
C LEU A 859 -10.90 47.43 -8.52
N GLU A 860 -10.67 48.74 -8.57
CA GLU A 860 -10.53 49.48 -9.83
C GLU A 860 -9.12 49.40 -10.43
N GLN A 861 -8.06 49.43 -9.61
CA GLN A 861 -6.67 49.68 -10.08
C GLN A 861 -5.64 48.59 -9.73
N GLY A 862 -5.99 47.63 -8.87
CA GLY A 862 -5.10 46.57 -8.41
C GLY A 862 -4.91 45.47 -9.46
N VAL A 863 -4.01 44.52 -9.20
CA VAL A 863 -3.94 43.30 -10.03
C VAL A 863 -5.02 42.30 -9.60
N VAL A 864 -5.36 41.35 -10.47
CA VAL A 864 -6.43 40.36 -10.24
C VAL A 864 -6.32 39.70 -8.86
N ALA A 865 -5.13 39.26 -8.44
CA ALA A 865 -4.94 38.63 -7.13
C ALA A 865 -5.32 39.55 -5.95
N GLU A 866 -5.01 40.85 -6.02
CA GLU A 866 -5.41 41.83 -5.00
C GLU A 866 -6.91 42.05 -5.02
N LYS A 867 -7.51 42.14 -6.22
CA LYS A 867 -8.96 42.29 -6.37
C LYS A 867 -9.71 41.09 -5.78
N GLN A 868 -9.22 39.88 -6.02
CA GLN A 868 -9.74 38.65 -5.44
C GLN A 868 -9.62 38.64 -3.90
N ALA A 869 -8.49 39.10 -3.36
CA ALA A 869 -8.31 39.27 -1.92
C ALA A 869 -9.32 40.24 -1.33
N VAL A 870 -9.56 41.38 -2.00
CA VAL A 870 -10.58 42.35 -1.59
C VAL A 870 -11.98 41.75 -1.66
N MET A 871 -12.33 41.00 -2.71
CA MET A 871 -13.63 40.33 -2.80
C MET A 871 -13.84 39.39 -1.61
N LYS A 872 -12.81 38.62 -1.23
CA LYS A 872 -12.86 37.75 -0.04
C LYS A 872 -13.05 38.55 1.26
N LEU A 873 -12.37 39.68 1.43
CA LEU A 873 -12.51 40.56 2.59
C LEU A 873 -13.90 41.21 2.65
N LEU A 874 -14.44 41.64 1.51
CA LEU A 874 -15.79 42.18 1.41
C LEU A 874 -16.84 41.11 1.74
N ALA A 875 -16.64 39.86 1.31
CA ALA A 875 -17.51 38.74 1.64
C ALA A 875 -17.69 38.56 3.16
N SER A 876 -16.62 38.75 3.95
CA SER A 876 -16.67 38.66 5.41
C SER A 876 -17.08 39.98 6.10
N THR A 877 -17.11 41.10 5.38
CA THR A 877 -17.42 42.42 5.95
C THR A 877 -18.91 42.72 5.81
N GLN A 878 -19.70 42.31 6.80
CA GLN A 878 -21.18 42.40 6.81
C GLN A 878 -21.69 43.82 7.16
N THR A 879 -21.29 44.82 6.37
CA THR A 879 -21.73 46.22 6.53
C THR A 879 -22.44 46.70 5.28
N LYS A 880 -23.45 47.57 5.44
CA LYS A 880 -24.22 48.11 4.31
C LYS A 880 -23.34 48.70 3.20
N PRO A 881 -22.30 49.51 3.49
CA PRO A 881 -21.40 50.02 2.45
C PRO A 881 -20.61 48.94 1.70
N ALA A 882 -20.25 47.82 2.35
CA ALA A 882 -19.60 46.69 1.70
C ALA A 882 -20.58 45.94 0.79
N SER A 883 -21.83 45.73 1.24
CA SER A 883 -22.90 45.15 0.44
C SER A 883 -23.23 46.01 -0.79
N ASP A 884 -23.24 47.34 -0.63
CA ASP A 884 -23.48 48.28 -1.75
C ASP A 884 -22.34 48.25 -2.78
N LEU A 885 -21.10 48.16 -2.31
CA LEU A 885 -19.94 47.97 -3.20
C LEU A 885 -20.06 46.64 -3.97
N LEU A 886 -20.42 45.54 -3.29
CA LEU A 886 -20.62 44.23 -3.91
C LEU A 886 -21.81 44.20 -4.88
N ASP A 887 -22.94 44.87 -4.59
CA ASP A 887 -24.06 44.98 -5.55
C ASP A 887 -23.61 45.70 -6.83
N GLY A 888 -22.81 46.77 -6.70
CA GLY A 888 -22.21 47.46 -7.83
C GLY A 888 -21.35 46.52 -8.71
N TRP A 889 -20.55 45.64 -8.10
CA TRP A 889 -19.77 44.64 -8.82
C TRP A 889 -20.63 43.50 -9.39
N MET A 890 -21.69 43.08 -8.71
CA MET A 890 -22.67 42.11 -9.23
C MET A 890 -23.42 42.64 -10.45
N GLN A 891 -23.78 43.92 -10.46
CA GLN A 891 -24.38 44.57 -11.62
C GLN A 891 -23.41 44.63 -12.80
N ARG A 892 -22.12 44.91 -12.55
CA ARG A 892 -21.07 44.82 -13.57
C ARG A 892 -20.91 43.39 -14.09
N LEU A 893 -20.97 42.39 -13.21
CA LEU A 893 -20.87 40.97 -13.58
C LEU A 893 -22.02 40.56 -14.49
N ALA A 894 -23.26 40.93 -14.14
CA ALA A 894 -24.45 40.69 -14.93
C ALA A 894 -24.39 41.42 -16.30
N ALA A 895 -23.74 42.58 -16.36
CA ALA A 895 -23.52 43.33 -17.60
C ALA A 895 -22.31 42.84 -18.43
N GLY A 896 -21.60 41.80 -18.00
CA GLY A 896 -20.39 41.30 -18.68
C GLY A 896 -19.19 42.27 -18.63
N LYS A 897 -19.16 43.17 -17.65
CA LYS A 897 -18.11 44.21 -17.48
C LYS A 897 -17.11 43.90 -16.37
N VAL A 898 -17.09 42.67 -15.88
CA VAL A 898 -16.09 42.18 -14.92
C VAL A 898 -15.02 41.41 -15.67
N GLU A 899 -13.76 41.69 -15.36
CA GLU A 899 -12.61 40.97 -15.90
C GLU A 899 -12.73 39.46 -15.63
N ASP A 900 -12.29 38.63 -16.58
CA ASP A 900 -12.53 37.18 -16.53
C ASP A 900 -12.01 36.52 -15.24
N GLY A 901 -10.85 36.96 -14.75
CA GLY A 901 -10.22 36.42 -13.54
C GLY A 901 -10.95 36.72 -12.22
N LEU A 902 -11.96 37.60 -12.23
CA LEU A 902 -12.66 38.03 -11.01
C LEU A 902 -14.11 37.51 -10.95
N LYS A 903 -14.64 36.94 -12.04
CA LYS A 903 -16.05 36.54 -12.16
C LYS A 903 -16.54 35.61 -11.04
N LEU A 904 -15.77 34.57 -10.73
CA LEU A 904 -16.09 33.63 -9.64
C LEU A 904 -16.03 34.34 -8.27
N ASP A 905 -15.03 35.18 -8.04
CA ASP A 905 -14.80 35.82 -6.75
C ASP A 905 -15.86 36.88 -6.42
N VAL A 906 -16.37 37.62 -7.42
CA VAL A 906 -17.54 38.51 -7.22
C VAL A 906 -18.77 37.70 -6.81
N LEU A 907 -19.02 36.58 -7.49
CA LEU A 907 -20.17 35.72 -7.21
C LEU A 907 -20.10 35.11 -5.80
N ASP A 908 -18.94 34.55 -5.44
CA ASP A 908 -18.69 33.97 -4.11
C ASP A 908 -18.82 35.03 -3.01
N ALA A 909 -18.29 36.24 -3.24
CA ALA A 909 -18.36 37.31 -2.26
C ALA A 909 -19.79 37.84 -2.06
N ALA A 910 -20.56 38.01 -3.14
CA ALA A 910 -21.95 38.43 -3.06
C ALA A 910 -22.83 37.36 -2.40
N GLN A 911 -22.54 36.07 -2.60
CA GLN A 911 -23.25 34.97 -1.94
C GLN A 911 -23.16 34.99 -0.41
N ALA A 912 -22.07 35.57 0.14
CA ALA A 912 -21.91 35.71 1.59
C ALA A 912 -22.79 36.82 2.20
N HIS A 913 -23.48 37.62 1.38
CA HIS A 913 -24.30 38.74 1.83
C HIS A 913 -25.80 38.44 1.61
N PRO A 914 -26.60 38.29 2.69
CA PRO A 914 -28.02 38.01 2.57
C PRO A 914 -28.81 39.05 1.76
N GLU A 915 -28.40 40.33 1.82
CA GLU A 915 -29.01 41.42 1.05
C GLU A 915 -28.90 41.23 -0.47
N LEU A 916 -27.94 40.41 -0.94
CA LEU A 916 -27.68 40.16 -2.35
C LEU A 916 -28.21 38.81 -2.83
N ALA A 917 -28.88 38.03 -1.97
CA ALA A 917 -29.33 36.67 -2.27
C ALA A 917 -30.23 36.59 -3.51
N GLU A 918 -31.16 37.55 -3.68
CA GLU A 918 -32.02 37.63 -4.87
C GLU A 918 -31.19 37.90 -6.14
N ARG A 919 -30.27 38.87 -6.08
CA ARG A 919 -29.38 39.23 -7.20
C ARG A 919 -28.53 38.04 -7.67
N VAL A 920 -27.93 37.33 -6.72
CA VAL A 920 -27.14 36.12 -6.97
C VAL A 920 -27.99 35.04 -7.62
N THR A 921 -29.18 34.77 -7.05
CA THR A 921 -30.08 33.73 -7.56
C THR A 921 -30.51 34.03 -8.99
N THR A 922 -30.89 35.27 -9.29
CA THR A 922 -31.23 35.71 -10.65
C THR A 922 -30.06 35.51 -11.62
N TYR A 923 -28.84 35.89 -11.22
CA TYR A 923 -27.65 35.71 -12.06
C TYR A 923 -27.34 34.23 -12.33
N GLN A 924 -27.47 33.38 -11.31
CA GLN A 924 -27.22 31.93 -11.45
C GLN A 924 -28.29 31.24 -12.31
N GLN A 925 -29.56 31.62 -12.18
CA GLN A 925 -30.65 31.13 -13.02
C GLN A 925 -30.52 31.60 -14.48
N ALA A 926 -29.94 32.77 -14.74
CA ALA A 926 -29.66 33.21 -16.10
C ALA A 926 -28.51 32.44 -16.78
N ARG A 927 -27.73 31.65 -16.01
CA ARG A 927 -26.58 30.86 -16.46
C ARG A 927 -26.91 29.38 -16.72
N THR A 928 -28.15 29.06 -17.10
CA THR A 928 -28.69 27.69 -17.21
C THR A 928 -28.04 26.73 -18.21
N SER A 929 -26.93 27.11 -18.87
CA SER A 929 -26.12 26.20 -19.69
C SER A 929 -24.63 26.57 -19.64
N ALA A 930 -23.75 25.55 -19.73
CA ALA A 930 -22.31 25.70 -19.98
C ALA A 930 -22.06 26.71 -21.12
N PRO A 931 -20.99 27.54 -21.04
CA PRO A 931 -19.71 27.25 -20.35
C PRO A 931 -19.52 27.91 -18.97
N ARG A 932 -18.73 27.26 -18.10
CA ARG A 932 -18.20 27.78 -16.83
C ARG A 932 -17.02 28.73 -17.05
N ASP A 933 -17.27 29.82 -17.78
CA ASP A 933 -16.28 30.84 -18.11
C ASP A 933 -15.62 31.48 -16.88
N ASP A 934 -16.31 31.46 -15.74
CA ASP A 934 -15.81 31.86 -14.41
C ASP A 934 -14.63 31.03 -13.88
N LEU A 935 -14.34 29.87 -14.49
CA LEU A 935 -13.26 28.95 -14.09
C LEU A 935 -12.05 28.98 -15.02
N VAL A 936 -12.05 29.81 -16.05
CA VAL A 936 -10.99 29.85 -17.07
C VAL A 936 -9.79 30.68 -16.60
N GLU A 937 -10.03 31.78 -15.89
CA GLU A 937 -9.03 32.77 -15.49
C GLU A 937 -9.03 33.01 -13.98
N GLY A 938 -7.92 33.52 -13.45
CA GLY A 938 -7.82 33.92 -12.03
C GLY A 938 -7.52 32.80 -11.04
N GLY A 939 -7.04 31.64 -11.51
CA GLY A 939 -6.56 30.56 -10.65
C GLY A 939 -5.13 30.78 -10.14
N SER A 940 -4.81 30.20 -8.98
CA SER A 940 -3.47 30.14 -8.42
C SER A 940 -2.67 29.01 -9.07
N SER A 941 -1.60 29.35 -9.80
CA SER A 941 -0.69 28.35 -10.37
C SER A 941 0.06 27.53 -9.31
N ALA A 942 0.30 28.09 -8.12
CA ALA A 942 0.98 27.37 -7.03
C ALA A 942 0.06 26.30 -6.43
N ASN A 943 -1.18 26.66 -6.14
CA ASN A 943 -2.21 25.70 -5.72
C ASN A 943 -2.47 24.68 -6.82
N GLY A 944 -2.56 25.11 -8.09
CA GLY A 944 -2.73 24.20 -9.21
C GLY A 944 -1.59 23.20 -9.35
N LYS A 945 -0.34 23.61 -9.10
CA LYS A 945 0.81 22.70 -9.04
C LYS A 945 0.66 21.69 -7.90
N ASP A 946 0.36 22.17 -6.70
CA ASP A 946 0.16 21.30 -5.54
C ASP A 946 -0.98 20.30 -5.77
N LEU A 947 -2.08 20.75 -6.38
CA LEU A 947 -3.19 19.89 -6.76
C LEU A 947 -2.78 18.84 -7.80
N VAL A 948 -2.00 19.21 -8.81
CA VAL A 948 -1.51 18.26 -9.81
C VAL A 948 -0.52 17.25 -9.22
N THR A 949 0.35 17.68 -8.31
CA THR A 949 1.45 16.87 -7.76
C THR A 949 1.02 16.02 -6.55
N ASN A 950 0.24 16.60 -5.65
CA ASN A 950 0.03 16.08 -4.31
C ASN A 950 -1.42 15.69 -4.00
N HIS A 951 -2.40 16.23 -4.72
CA HIS A 951 -3.80 15.94 -4.42
C HIS A 951 -4.12 14.48 -4.75
N LEU A 952 -4.28 13.70 -3.70
CA LEU A 952 -4.44 12.25 -3.76
C LEU A 952 -5.69 11.79 -4.54
N GLY A 953 -6.77 12.59 -4.57
CA GLY A 953 -7.98 12.30 -5.35
C GLY A 953 -7.88 12.57 -6.86
N ALA A 954 -7.44 13.77 -7.27
CA ALA A 954 -7.20 14.08 -8.68
C ALA A 954 -6.03 13.26 -9.27
N ASN A 955 -4.99 13.02 -8.44
CA ASN A 955 -3.83 12.17 -8.71
C ASN A 955 -3.26 12.31 -10.13
N CYS A 956 -3.11 13.55 -10.59
CA CYS A 956 -2.78 13.83 -11.99
C CYS A 956 -1.47 13.14 -12.41
N LEU A 957 -0.48 13.04 -11.51
CA LEU A 957 0.80 12.36 -11.78
C LEU A 957 0.71 10.85 -11.97
N ALA A 958 -0.33 10.18 -11.46
CA ALA A 958 -0.53 8.76 -11.70
C ALA A 958 -0.70 8.43 -13.19
N CYS A 959 -1.20 9.39 -13.98
CA CYS A 959 -1.35 9.23 -15.41
C CYS A 959 -0.43 10.15 -16.23
N HIS A 960 -0.07 11.32 -15.72
CA HIS A 960 0.58 12.35 -16.50
C HIS A 960 2.00 12.66 -16.03
N THR A 961 2.92 12.71 -16.99
CA THR A 961 4.25 13.24 -16.75
C THR A 961 4.22 14.77 -16.88
N VAL A 962 4.62 15.48 -15.83
CA VAL A 962 4.65 16.96 -15.81
C VAL A 962 6.08 17.49 -15.92
N GLU A 963 7.04 16.83 -15.25
CA GLU A 963 8.48 17.10 -15.35
C GLU A 963 9.25 15.81 -15.73
N GLU A 964 10.54 15.89 -16.09
CA GLU A 964 11.29 14.76 -16.71
C GLU A 964 11.38 13.48 -15.85
N LYS A 965 11.05 13.55 -14.56
CA LYS A 965 11.14 12.44 -13.60
C LYS A 965 9.89 12.28 -12.72
N GLU A 966 8.81 13.00 -13.00
CA GLU A 966 7.59 12.97 -12.16
C GLU A 966 6.37 12.53 -12.96
N GLY A 967 5.73 11.46 -12.49
CA GLY A 967 4.50 10.88 -13.02
C GLY A 967 4.70 9.76 -14.04
N SER A 968 3.59 9.22 -14.57
CA SER A 968 3.58 8.15 -15.58
C SER A 968 3.25 8.68 -16.98
N GLN A 969 3.31 7.81 -18.01
CA GLN A 969 2.94 8.14 -19.40
C GLN A 969 1.66 7.42 -19.86
N VAL A 970 0.77 7.09 -18.92
CA VAL A 970 -0.55 6.51 -19.22
C VAL A 970 -1.44 7.53 -19.96
N GLY A 971 -1.33 8.80 -19.58
CA GLY A 971 -1.94 9.96 -20.24
C GLY A 971 -0.91 10.86 -20.94
N PRO A 972 -1.36 11.88 -21.69
CA PRO A 972 -0.47 12.79 -22.42
C PRO A 972 0.50 13.55 -21.51
N ILE A 973 1.72 13.74 -21.99
CA ILE A 973 2.76 14.51 -21.29
C ILE A 973 2.31 15.97 -21.16
N LEU A 974 2.22 16.47 -19.93
CA LEU A 974 1.71 17.80 -19.63
C LEU A 974 2.79 18.88 -19.62
N LYS A 975 4.08 18.50 -19.63
CA LYS A 975 5.26 19.41 -19.57
C LYS A 975 5.17 20.66 -20.44
N THR A 976 4.49 20.59 -21.59
CA THR A 976 4.31 21.73 -22.51
C THR A 976 2.86 21.97 -22.91
N ILE A 977 1.89 21.45 -22.15
CA ILE A 977 0.47 21.45 -22.54
C ILE A 977 -0.09 22.86 -22.70
N GLY A 978 0.39 23.83 -21.92
CA GLY A 978 0.01 25.24 -22.04
C GLY A 978 0.50 25.92 -23.32
N SER A 979 1.38 25.27 -24.11
CA SER A 979 1.70 25.69 -25.48
C SER A 979 0.81 25.04 -26.54
N GLN A 980 0.05 24.01 -26.17
CA GLN A 980 -0.71 23.15 -27.08
C GLN A 980 -2.22 23.36 -26.99
N ARG A 981 -2.72 23.79 -25.81
CA ARG A 981 -4.15 24.00 -25.55
C ARG A 981 -4.39 25.36 -24.93
N SER A 982 -5.50 25.98 -25.31
CA SER A 982 -6.03 27.18 -24.65
C SER A 982 -6.55 26.85 -23.24
N LYS A 983 -6.69 27.85 -22.38
CA LYS A 983 -7.28 27.67 -21.03
C LYS A 983 -8.70 27.12 -21.07
N ALA A 984 -9.51 27.54 -22.06
CA ALA A 984 -10.85 27.00 -22.27
C ALA A 984 -10.83 25.51 -22.63
N GLU A 985 -9.91 25.09 -23.51
CA GLU A 985 -9.73 23.66 -23.85
C GLU A 985 -9.17 22.84 -22.68
N LEU A 986 -8.32 23.42 -21.84
CA LEU A 986 -7.84 22.80 -20.61
C LEU A 986 -8.99 22.59 -19.63
N LEU A 987 -9.82 23.62 -19.41
CA LEU A 987 -11.01 23.53 -18.57
C LEU A 987 -12.00 22.48 -19.10
N GLU A 988 -12.25 22.46 -20.41
CA GLU A 988 -13.11 21.45 -21.03
C GLU A 988 -12.55 20.04 -20.85
N SER A 989 -11.23 19.87 -20.97
CA SER A 989 -10.56 18.58 -20.74
C SER A 989 -10.68 18.11 -19.28
N LEU A 990 -10.72 19.04 -18.32
CA LEU A 990 -10.90 18.74 -16.90
C LEU A 990 -12.36 18.43 -16.55
N VAL A 991 -13.31 19.22 -17.05
CA VAL A 991 -14.73 19.11 -16.68
C VAL A 991 -15.48 18.08 -17.51
N ASN A 992 -15.07 17.88 -18.77
CA ASN A 992 -15.68 16.93 -19.71
C ASN A 992 -14.59 16.22 -20.56
N PRO A 993 -13.79 15.32 -19.95
CA PRO A 993 -12.65 14.68 -20.62
C PRO A 993 -13.03 13.82 -21.84
N ILE A 994 -14.30 13.41 -21.97
CA ILE A 994 -14.82 12.66 -23.12
C ILE A 994 -15.20 13.55 -24.31
N ALA A 995 -15.30 14.88 -24.14
CA ALA A 995 -15.62 15.80 -25.22
C ALA A 995 -14.57 15.76 -26.35
N LYS A 996 -13.29 15.64 -25.97
CA LYS A 996 -12.16 15.59 -26.90
C LYS A 996 -10.97 14.84 -26.31
N ILE A 997 -10.87 13.56 -26.67
CA ILE A 997 -9.78 12.68 -26.22
C ILE A 997 -8.50 12.99 -27.02
N ALA A 998 -7.36 13.03 -26.34
CA ALA A 998 -6.07 13.22 -27.01
C ALA A 998 -5.76 12.05 -27.96
N PRO A 999 -5.32 12.32 -29.21
CA PRO A 999 -4.91 11.25 -30.13
C PRO A 999 -3.87 10.34 -29.49
N GLY A 1000 -4.06 9.02 -29.57
CA GLY A 1000 -3.16 8.05 -28.96
C GLY A 1000 -3.48 7.63 -27.52
N TYR A 1001 -4.50 8.22 -26.88
CA TYR A 1001 -4.83 7.96 -25.47
C TYR A 1001 -6.28 7.52 -25.22
N GLY A 1002 -7.09 7.39 -26.27
CA GLY A 1002 -8.44 6.81 -26.16
C GLY A 1002 -8.35 5.30 -26.14
N LEU A 1003 -8.85 4.65 -25.08
CA LEU A 1003 -8.90 3.20 -25.02
C LEU A 1003 -10.00 2.68 -25.93
N VAL A 1004 -9.67 1.69 -26.75
CA VAL A 1004 -10.62 0.96 -27.59
C VAL A 1004 -10.44 -0.53 -27.37
N SER A 1005 -11.56 -1.23 -27.26
CA SER A 1005 -11.65 -2.67 -27.51
C SER A 1005 -12.08 -2.89 -28.96
N VAL A 1006 -11.34 -3.76 -29.66
CA VAL A 1006 -11.52 -4.11 -31.06
C VAL A 1006 -11.73 -5.61 -31.15
N THR A 1007 -12.92 -6.02 -31.57
CA THR A 1007 -13.24 -7.40 -31.93
C THR A 1007 -12.95 -7.60 -33.41
N LEU A 1008 -12.12 -8.58 -33.73
CA LEU A 1008 -11.84 -9.00 -35.10
C LEU A 1008 -12.84 -10.08 -35.55
N LYS A 1009 -13.00 -10.23 -36.86
CA LYS A 1009 -13.91 -11.21 -37.48
C LYS A 1009 -13.51 -12.66 -37.26
N ASP A 1010 -12.26 -12.90 -36.86
CA ASP A 1010 -11.78 -14.22 -36.44
C ASP A 1010 -12.13 -14.53 -34.97
N GLY A 1011 -12.86 -13.65 -34.30
CA GLY A 1011 -13.28 -13.80 -32.90
C GLY A 1011 -12.29 -13.26 -31.88
N SER A 1012 -11.08 -12.85 -32.29
CA SER A 1012 -10.10 -12.30 -31.37
C SER A 1012 -10.45 -10.88 -30.92
N ASN A 1013 -10.21 -10.57 -29.65
CA ASN A 1013 -10.38 -9.24 -29.07
C ASN A 1013 -9.02 -8.61 -28.78
N LEU A 1014 -8.89 -7.32 -29.06
CA LEU A 1014 -7.70 -6.55 -28.77
C LEU A 1014 -8.11 -5.27 -28.04
N ALA A 1015 -7.58 -5.08 -26.84
CA ALA A 1015 -7.75 -3.85 -26.07
C ALA A 1015 -6.45 -3.05 -26.08
N GLY A 1016 -6.55 -1.74 -26.30
CA GLY A 1016 -5.38 -0.88 -26.31
C GLY A 1016 -5.72 0.58 -26.56
N ALA A 1017 -4.71 1.43 -26.49
CA ALA A 1017 -4.86 2.84 -26.81
C ALA A 1017 -4.89 3.04 -28.32
N LEU A 1018 -5.90 3.74 -28.85
CA LEU A 1018 -6.04 4.04 -30.27
C LEU A 1018 -4.96 5.04 -30.72
N ALA A 1019 -3.82 4.52 -31.19
CA ALA A 1019 -2.66 5.28 -31.63
C ALA A 1019 -2.93 6.08 -32.92
N LYS A 1020 -3.62 5.46 -33.89
CA LYS A 1020 -3.95 6.09 -35.17
C LYS A 1020 -5.22 5.49 -35.78
N GLU A 1021 -5.98 6.29 -36.50
CA GLU A 1021 -7.15 5.84 -37.25
C GLU A 1021 -7.14 6.48 -38.64
N ASP A 1022 -7.26 5.67 -39.68
CA ASP A 1022 -7.43 6.11 -41.06
C ASP A 1022 -8.59 5.36 -41.76
N LYS A 1023 -8.82 5.67 -43.05
CA LYS A 1023 -9.94 5.09 -43.81
C LYS A 1023 -9.77 3.58 -44.06
N THR A 1024 -8.56 3.03 -43.97
CA THR A 1024 -8.27 1.64 -44.33
C THR A 1024 -7.87 0.78 -43.14
N SER A 1025 -7.44 1.37 -42.04
CA SER A 1025 -6.93 0.68 -40.85
C SER A 1025 -7.01 1.53 -39.57
N ILE A 1026 -6.92 0.85 -38.43
CA ILE A 1026 -6.62 1.46 -37.14
C ILE A 1026 -5.29 0.92 -36.63
N THR A 1027 -4.55 1.70 -35.86
CA THR A 1027 -3.39 1.24 -35.10
C THR A 1027 -3.75 1.36 -33.62
N ILE A 1028 -3.67 0.24 -32.91
CA ILE A 1028 -3.84 0.19 -31.46
C ILE A 1028 -2.48 -0.07 -30.82
N ARG A 1029 -2.18 0.64 -29.74
CA ARG A 1029 -1.03 0.38 -28.89
C ARG A 1029 -1.48 -0.50 -27.73
N LEU A 1030 -0.94 -1.71 -27.67
CA LEU A 1030 -1.27 -2.71 -26.65
C LEU A 1030 -0.53 -2.38 -25.34
N ALA A 1031 -0.92 -3.05 -24.26
CA ALA A 1031 -0.38 -2.81 -22.91
C ALA A 1031 1.14 -3.07 -22.81
N ASP A 1032 1.68 -3.94 -23.67
CA ASP A 1032 3.12 -4.21 -23.77
C ASP A 1032 3.91 -3.12 -24.53
N GLY A 1033 3.24 -2.06 -24.97
CA GLY A 1033 3.80 -0.95 -25.75
C GLY A 1033 3.90 -1.21 -27.25
N THR A 1034 3.54 -2.41 -27.73
CA THR A 1034 3.57 -2.74 -29.16
C THR A 1034 2.42 -2.06 -29.90
N GLU A 1035 2.67 -1.62 -31.13
CA GLU A 1035 1.64 -1.06 -31.99
C GLU A 1035 1.17 -2.11 -33.01
N LYS A 1036 -0.12 -2.44 -32.98
CA LYS A 1036 -0.75 -3.37 -33.91
C LYS A 1036 -1.64 -2.62 -34.89
N LYS A 1037 -1.31 -2.71 -36.17
CA LYS A 1037 -2.12 -2.14 -37.27
C LYS A 1037 -3.16 -3.16 -37.73
N LEU A 1038 -4.43 -2.80 -37.59
CA LEU A 1038 -5.59 -3.61 -37.91
C LEU A 1038 -6.32 -3.03 -39.13
N PRO A 1039 -6.33 -3.72 -40.29
CA PRO A 1039 -7.16 -3.36 -41.42
C PRO A 1039 -8.64 -3.36 -41.03
N ARG A 1040 -9.39 -2.30 -41.35
CA ARG A 1040 -10.83 -2.20 -41.04
C ARG A 1040 -11.66 -3.40 -41.52
N PRO A 1041 -11.40 -4.03 -42.68
CA PRO A 1041 -12.16 -5.21 -43.10
C PRO A 1041 -12.06 -6.41 -42.15
N GLN A 1042 -11.03 -6.48 -41.31
CA GLN A 1042 -10.83 -7.52 -40.31
C GLN A 1042 -11.56 -7.23 -39.00
N ILE A 1043 -12.03 -6.00 -38.79
CA ILE A 1043 -12.71 -5.56 -37.57
C ILE A 1043 -14.20 -5.92 -37.68
N ALA A 1044 -14.69 -6.69 -36.72
CA ALA A 1044 -16.11 -6.96 -36.53
C ALA A 1044 -16.79 -5.84 -35.73
N MET A 1045 -16.16 -5.41 -34.64
CA MET A 1045 -16.66 -4.36 -33.75
C MET A 1045 -15.51 -3.55 -33.19
N GLN A 1046 -15.71 -2.24 -33.06
CA GLN A 1046 -14.79 -1.34 -32.36
C GLN A 1046 -15.63 -0.49 -31.41
N THR A 1047 -15.26 -0.49 -30.14
CA THR A 1047 -15.87 0.41 -29.15
C THR A 1047 -15.42 1.86 -29.42
N PRO A 1048 -16.28 2.87 -29.13
CA PRO A 1048 -15.85 4.26 -29.17
C PRO A 1048 -14.67 4.48 -28.21
N PRO A 1049 -13.67 5.31 -28.55
CA PRO A 1049 -12.56 5.60 -27.66
C PRO A 1049 -13.09 6.22 -26.36
N VAL A 1050 -12.71 5.64 -25.22
CA VAL A 1050 -13.04 6.16 -23.88
C VAL A 1050 -11.81 6.79 -23.24
N SER A 1051 -12.02 7.88 -22.49
CA SER A 1051 -10.95 8.51 -21.70
C SER A 1051 -10.82 7.82 -20.36
N MET A 1052 -9.59 7.50 -19.94
CA MET A 1052 -9.31 7.05 -18.56
C MET A 1052 -9.36 8.20 -17.54
N MET A 1053 -9.35 9.45 -17.99
CA MET A 1053 -9.41 10.62 -17.11
C MET A 1053 -10.85 10.84 -16.62
N PRO A 1054 -11.12 10.83 -15.31
CA PRO A 1054 -12.45 11.12 -14.79
C PRO A 1054 -12.76 12.63 -14.91
N PRO A 1055 -14.05 13.03 -14.92
CA PRO A 1055 -14.42 14.43 -14.77
C PRO A 1055 -13.91 14.98 -13.44
N MET A 1056 -13.08 16.02 -13.49
CA MET A 1056 -12.44 16.57 -12.31
C MET A 1056 -13.39 17.41 -11.46
N LEU A 1057 -14.47 17.95 -12.04
CA LEU A 1057 -15.48 18.66 -11.28
C LEU A 1057 -16.28 17.68 -10.41
N GLY A 1058 -16.16 17.78 -9.08
CA GLY A 1058 -16.71 16.81 -8.12
C GLY A 1058 -15.64 16.00 -7.39
N ILE A 1059 -14.45 15.88 -7.98
CA ILE A 1059 -13.20 15.51 -7.28
C ILE A 1059 -12.53 16.77 -6.74
N LEU A 1060 -12.46 17.80 -7.58
CA LEU A 1060 -12.01 19.15 -7.28
C LEU A 1060 -13.20 20.12 -7.20
N THR A 1061 -13.13 21.09 -6.30
CA THR A 1061 -14.03 22.24 -6.23
C THR A 1061 -13.85 23.16 -7.46
N PRO A 1062 -14.82 24.04 -7.77
CA PRO A 1062 -14.67 24.97 -8.90
C PRO A 1062 -13.40 25.82 -8.84
N ARG A 1063 -13.01 26.28 -7.64
CA ARG A 1063 -11.79 27.07 -7.41
C ARG A 1063 -10.53 26.24 -7.67
N GLU A 1064 -10.49 25.00 -7.22
CA GLU A 1064 -9.38 24.08 -7.48
C GLU A 1064 -9.24 23.73 -8.96
N VAL A 1065 -10.35 23.50 -9.68
CA VAL A 1065 -10.31 23.32 -11.13
C VAL A 1065 -9.70 24.54 -11.82
N ARG A 1066 -10.11 25.75 -11.41
CA ARG A 1066 -9.56 27.02 -11.92
C ARG A 1066 -8.05 27.14 -11.64
N ASP A 1067 -7.61 26.73 -10.46
CA ASP A 1067 -6.19 26.70 -10.07
C ASP A 1067 -5.38 25.71 -10.93
N VAL A 1068 -5.91 24.51 -11.18
CA VAL A 1068 -5.29 23.53 -12.09
C VAL A 1068 -5.18 24.06 -13.53
N VAL A 1069 -6.24 24.71 -14.04
CA VAL A 1069 -6.19 25.37 -15.37
C VAL A 1069 -5.08 26.41 -15.42
N ALA A 1070 -4.94 27.23 -14.38
CA ALA A 1070 -3.89 28.24 -14.30
C ALA A 1070 -2.49 27.62 -14.37
N TYR A 1071 -2.23 26.57 -13.58
CA TYR A 1071 -0.94 25.86 -13.60
C TYR A 1071 -0.64 25.22 -14.96
N LEU A 1072 -1.57 24.42 -15.50
CA LEU A 1072 -1.37 23.70 -16.77
C LEU A 1072 -1.16 24.66 -17.94
N SER A 1073 -1.85 25.80 -17.95
CA SER A 1073 -1.67 26.84 -18.97
C SER A 1073 -0.30 27.52 -18.92
N GLY A 1074 0.37 27.48 -17.76
CA GLY A 1074 1.73 27.98 -17.56
C GLY A 1074 2.83 27.06 -18.09
N LEU A 1075 2.53 25.78 -18.35
CA LEU A 1075 3.49 24.78 -18.82
C LEU A 1075 3.84 25.00 -20.29
N LYS A 1076 4.90 25.78 -20.57
CA LYS A 1076 5.36 26.16 -21.92
C LYS A 1076 6.81 25.77 -22.19
N SER A 1077 7.17 25.59 -23.47
CA SER A 1077 8.55 25.26 -23.86
C SER A 1077 9.53 26.42 -23.57
N LYS A 1078 10.80 26.11 -23.21
CA LYS A 1078 11.85 27.12 -22.92
C LYS A 1078 12.09 28.14 -24.07
N LYS A 1079 11.72 27.81 -25.31
CA LYS A 1079 11.82 28.72 -26.48
C LYS A 1079 10.67 29.74 -26.56
N ALA A 1080 9.48 29.40 -26.07
CA ALA A 1080 8.30 30.28 -26.06
C ALA A 1080 8.34 31.31 -24.91
N ALA A 1081 9.00 30.97 -23.79
CA ALA A 1081 9.19 31.90 -22.67
C ALA A 1081 10.09 33.11 -23.04
N ALA A 1082 10.99 32.96 -24.01
CA ALA A 1082 11.87 34.03 -24.48
C ALA A 1082 11.20 34.99 -25.47
N THR A 1083 10.10 34.59 -26.12
CA THR A 1083 9.32 35.42 -27.04
C THR A 1083 8.30 36.26 -26.29
N ALA A 1084 7.64 35.71 -25.26
CA ALA A 1084 6.71 36.46 -24.42
C ALA A 1084 7.38 37.64 -23.67
N LYS A 1085 8.64 37.49 -23.25
CA LYS A 1085 9.43 38.59 -22.64
C LYS A 1085 9.81 39.71 -23.62
N LYS A 1086 9.65 39.52 -24.94
CA LYS A 1086 9.91 40.56 -25.95
C LYS A 1086 8.67 41.38 -26.31
N ASP A 1087 7.47 40.90 -26.00
CA ASP A 1087 6.21 41.59 -26.31
C ASP A 1087 5.68 42.41 -25.10
N GLU A 1088 6.36 42.37 -23.95
CA GLU A 1088 6.07 43.19 -22.74
C GLU A 1088 7.10 44.32 -22.49
N HIS A 1089 7.82 44.77 -23.52
CA HIS A 1089 8.67 45.97 -23.46
C HIS A 1089 8.29 47.02 -24.51
#